data_AF-A0A0P1A6C6-F1
#
_entry.id   AF-A0A0P1A6C6-F1
#
_cell.length_a   1.000
_cell.length_b   1.000
_cell.length_c   1.000
_cell.angle_alpha   90.00
_cell.angle_beta   90.00
_cell.angle_gamma   90.00
#
_symmetry.space_group_name_H-M   'P 1'
#
loop_
_entity.id
_entity.type
_entity.pdbx_description
1 polymer ?
#
loop_
_entity_poly.entity_id
_entity_poly.type
_entity_poly.pdbx_seq_one_letter_code
_entity_poly.pdbx_strand_id
1 'polypeptide(L)'
;MTQSRELYKAVIVGGGPAGIGIFIRAARTGYLPRLLDPKKYGTTKDNELSNLLKVEQMGVAVLHDGNSNTFGGGNLGEYIINSNTFACSLLASILDEKSELDPPESIKNTFLEGLRTHVSAKRLEELGAAPGKLTEMGCFLRHVGACLVREISGKACDTSKVLYDTTATKFEAQQNGLICVHTRSTNGSAAATVLYTEHLILATGGTQELPSLDNLAYHSKLFTSDSCLREEGFAKLKRHLLALPPGERKVCIVGGSHSSFSVAWLLLNKFYDSKTKGLLLSTDSSKKQTQFDSEEIQTTSVPHLRASDKLTLTLAPLTVKKHDNSSTSTTVKHKCHASHSASGFIVSQTAAFSPKDITILHRSPIRCYYGSKKEAEIDGVDGSRVDRSGCVNTFTGLREDAKKLFKSVKSGREVRVRLFQVNEKGSQTLIDKAYATAGAIVWGAGYKTNLLPGFDEAGKSLLFEQDDGVIKVDMKARLQLLGQFKGKCPSILGLGLGFSLRSAVDEMGMETRVDGVTVYHRRGASLVLEALFGPEVYGSSSSFEEMVEKNEKKKRDVYSMKTAEKVSIAASRVANIGQALVSLSKGHTSRCGSVVAPHLSTAPAAHVIVRQSPSNKLRQTESPTNPPTNPPVKLLLLRRRASVDISSAKFSSLRASVAAAADLKISTG
;
A
#
# COMPACT_ATOMS: atom_id res chain seq x y z
N MET A 1 -3.17 31.25 -30.97
CA MET A 1 -3.95 30.63 -29.89
C MET A 1 -3.69 31.40 -28.62
N THR A 2 -4.72 31.71 -27.82
CA THR A 2 -4.57 32.35 -26.50
C THR A 2 -3.97 31.34 -25.53
N GLN A 3 -2.71 31.52 -25.13
CA GLN A 3 -2.13 30.74 -24.03
C GLN A 3 -2.92 30.98 -22.75
N SER A 4 -3.20 29.91 -21.99
CA SER A 4 -3.74 30.06 -20.64
C SER A 4 -2.77 30.89 -19.80
N ARG A 5 -3.30 31.85 -19.06
CA ARG A 5 -2.53 32.71 -18.14
C ARG A 5 -2.31 32.06 -16.77
N GLU A 6 -2.79 30.83 -16.55
CA GLU A 6 -2.67 30.09 -15.29
C GLU A 6 -1.30 29.39 -15.16
N LEU A 7 -0.58 29.63 -14.06
CA LEU A 7 0.60 28.86 -13.64
C LEU A 7 0.33 28.21 -12.27
N TYR A 8 0.24 26.87 -12.25
CA TYR A 8 0.03 26.12 -11.01
C TYR A 8 1.32 25.98 -10.20
N LYS A 9 1.26 26.29 -8.90
CA LYS A 9 2.31 25.93 -7.94
C LYS A 9 2.58 24.42 -7.97
N ALA A 10 1.53 23.60 -8.10
CA ALA A 10 1.69 22.18 -8.33
C ALA A 10 0.63 21.55 -9.25
N VAL A 11 1.06 20.57 -10.06
CA VAL A 11 0.17 19.57 -10.67
C VAL A 11 0.48 18.21 -10.05
N ILE A 12 -0.51 17.62 -9.37
CA ILE A 12 -0.42 16.28 -8.77
C ILE A 12 -1.11 15.28 -9.70
N VAL A 13 -0.38 14.29 -10.19
CA VAL A 13 -0.91 13.23 -11.06
C VAL A 13 -1.16 11.98 -10.22
N GLY A 14 -2.43 11.68 -9.93
CA GLY A 14 -2.85 10.54 -9.12
C GLY A 14 -3.53 10.96 -7.82
N GLY A 15 -4.86 11.01 -7.81
CA GLY A 15 -5.68 11.34 -6.63
C GLY A 15 -5.73 10.28 -5.53
N GLY A 16 -4.81 9.31 -5.51
CA GLY A 16 -4.77 8.22 -4.52
C GLY A 16 -4.17 8.60 -3.15
N PRO A 17 -3.91 7.62 -2.27
CA PRO A 17 -3.43 7.86 -0.90
C PRO A 17 -2.14 8.68 -0.82
N ALA A 18 -1.27 8.53 -1.82
CA ALA A 18 -0.04 9.31 -1.95
C ALA A 18 -0.33 10.80 -2.26
N GLY A 19 -1.14 11.07 -3.27
CA GLY A 19 -1.49 12.44 -3.69
C GLY A 19 -2.25 13.22 -2.61
N ILE A 20 -3.28 12.63 -1.98
CA ILE A 20 -3.98 13.30 -0.87
C ILE A 20 -3.10 13.46 0.38
N GLY A 21 -2.02 12.68 0.51
CA GLY A 21 -1.04 12.79 1.58
C GLY A 21 -0.37 14.17 1.68
N ILE A 22 -0.21 14.85 0.54
CA ILE A 22 0.37 16.21 0.48
C ILE A 22 -0.55 17.21 1.18
N PHE A 23 -1.85 17.16 0.89
CA PHE A 23 -2.86 18.03 1.51
C PHE A 23 -3.10 17.66 2.99
N ILE A 24 -3.06 16.37 3.35
CA ILE A 24 -3.12 15.93 4.76
C ILE A 24 -1.93 16.51 5.53
N ARG A 25 -0.71 16.44 4.99
CA ARG A 25 0.47 17.00 5.63
C ARG A 25 0.37 18.52 5.75
N ALA A 26 0.00 19.20 4.67
CA ALA A 26 -0.14 20.65 4.63
C ALA A 26 -1.23 21.17 5.59
N ALA A 27 -2.35 20.45 5.72
CA ALA A 27 -3.37 20.72 6.73
C ALA A 27 -2.76 20.60 8.13
N ARG A 28 -2.12 19.46 8.41
CA ARG A 28 -1.53 19.16 9.73
C ARG A 28 -0.47 20.16 10.17
N THR A 29 0.33 20.71 9.26
CA THR A 29 1.43 21.65 9.57
C THR A 29 1.11 23.12 9.26
N GLY A 30 -0.15 23.46 8.93
CA GLY A 30 -0.60 24.85 8.68
C GLY A 30 -0.27 25.41 7.29
N TYR A 31 0.34 24.64 6.39
CA TYR A 31 0.68 25.04 5.03
C TYR A 31 -0.48 24.97 4.03
N LEU A 32 -1.65 24.42 4.39
CA LEU A 32 -2.77 24.25 3.47
C LEU A 32 -3.24 25.55 2.77
N PRO A 33 -3.36 26.71 3.44
CA PRO A 33 -3.71 27.96 2.76
C PRO A 33 -2.65 28.39 1.74
N ARG A 34 -1.36 28.31 2.10
CA ARG A 34 -0.21 28.60 1.22
C ARG A 34 -0.12 27.61 0.03
N LEU A 35 -0.64 26.40 0.19
CA LEU A 35 -0.76 25.40 -0.87
C LEU A 35 -1.93 25.67 -1.83
N LEU A 36 -3.11 26.00 -1.30
CA LEU A 36 -4.31 26.19 -2.11
C LEU A 36 -4.39 27.58 -2.78
N ASP A 37 -3.81 28.61 -2.15
CA ASP A 37 -3.74 29.98 -2.65
C ASP A 37 -2.39 30.63 -2.24
N PRO A 38 -1.28 30.30 -2.93
CA PRO A 38 0.03 30.92 -2.71
C PRO A 38 0.08 32.40 -3.09
N LYS A 39 -0.90 32.90 -3.87
CA LYS A 39 -1.01 34.31 -4.27
C LYS A 39 -1.44 35.18 -3.07
N LYS A 40 -2.25 34.64 -2.17
CA LYS A 40 -2.80 35.31 -0.97
C LYS A 40 -2.10 34.92 0.33
N TYR A 41 -1.63 33.68 0.46
CA TYR A 41 -1.02 33.14 1.69
C TYR A 41 0.46 32.74 1.54
N GLY A 42 1.04 32.95 0.36
CA GLY A 42 2.47 32.72 0.10
C GLY A 42 3.34 33.95 0.33
N THR A 43 4.64 33.71 0.18
CA THR A 43 5.72 34.69 0.22
C THR A 43 6.00 35.26 -1.18
N THR A 44 6.82 36.30 -1.26
CA THR A 44 7.33 36.82 -2.54
C THR A 44 8.07 35.76 -3.35
N LYS A 45 8.77 34.81 -2.69
CA LYS A 45 9.49 33.71 -3.36
C LYS A 45 8.52 32.71 -4.01
N ASP A 46 7.40 32.42 -3.34
CA ASP A 46 6.40 31.49 -3.89
C ASP A 46 5.75 32.03 -5.16
N ASN A 47 5.81 33.34 -5.39
CA ASN A 47 5.23 34.02 -6.55
C ASN A 47 6.32 34.57 -7.50
N GLU A 48 7.60 34.21 -7.32
CA GLU A 48 8.72 34.80 -8.08
C GLU A 48 8.61 34.50 -9.58
N LEU A 49 8.33 33.24 -9.95
CA LEU A 49 8.28 32.84 -11.36
C LEU A 49 7.02 33.34 -12.08
N SER A 50 5.87 33.36 -11.42
CA SER A 50 4.63 33.90 -11.98
C SER A 50 4.72 35.41 -12.21
N ASN A 51 5.28 36.16 -11.25
CA ASN A 51 5.56 37.59 -11.40
C ASN A 51 6.55 37.86 -12.54
N LEU A 52 7.65 37.09 -12.64
CA LEU A 52 8.65 37.22 -13.70
C LEU A 52 8.04 36.98 -15.11
N LEU A 53 7.19 35.96 -15.23
CA LEU A 53 6.54 35.58 -16.48
C LEU A 53 5.24 36.37 -16.77
N LYS A 54 4.78 37.20 -15.83
CA LYS A 54 3.52 37.98 -15.89
C LYS A 54 2.29 37.10 -16.13
N VAL A 55 2.26 35.96 -15.45
CA VAL A 55 1.15 34.98 -15.43
C VAL A 55 0.50 34.94 -14.05
N GLU A 56 -0.73 34.45 -13.98
CA GLU A 56 -1.47 34.32 -12.73
C GLU A 56 -1.02 33.08 -11.96
N GLN A 57 -0.59 33.28 -10.71
CA GLN A 57 -0.26 32.18 -9.80
C GLN A 57 -1.53 31.48 -9.33
N MET A 58 -1.60 30.18 -9.60
CA MET A 58 -2.60 29.25 -9.09
C MET A 58 -1.98 28.35 -8.01
N GLY A 59 -2.83 27.73 -7.20
CA GLY A 59 -2.45 26.74 -6.19
C GLY A 59 -2.17 25.37 -6.80
N VAL A 60 -3.08 24.41 -6.59
CA VAL A 60 -2.89 23.02 -7.01
C VAL A 60 -3.98 22.52 -7.95
N ALA A 61 -3.56 21.89 -9.04
CA ALA A 61 -4.42 21.04 -9.85
C ALA A 61 -4.13 19.55 -9.55
N VAL A 62 -5.16 18.79 -9.17
CA VAL A 62 -5.04 17.33 -8.97
C VAL A 62 -5.71 16.62 -10.14
N LEU A 63 -4.97 15.76 -10.82
CA LEU A 63 -5.47 14.91 -11.89
C LEU A 63 -5.77 13.52 -11.32
N HIS A 64 -7.02 13.07 -11.44
CA HIS A 64 -7.42 11.71 -11.11
C HIS A 64 -8.06 11.07 -12.34
N ASP A 65 -7.52 9.92 -12.71
CA ASP A 65 -7.94 9.04 -13.80
C ASP A 65 -9.31 8.40 -13.59
N GLY A 66 -9.71 8.21 -12.32
CA GLY A 66 -11.05 7.75 -11.93
C GLY A 66 -11.96 8.85 -11.38
N ASN A 67 -13.19 8.46 -11.05
CA ASN A 67 -14.23 9.35 -10.59
C ASN A 67 -14.11 9.69 -9.08
N SER A 68 -15.01 10.54 -8.60
CA SER A 68 -15.05 10.98 -7.19
C SER A 68 -15.12 9.85 -6.17
N ASN A 69 -15.69 8.69 -6.51
CA ASN A 69 -15.79 7.54 -5.60
C ASN A 69 -14.46 6.77 -5.45
N THR A 70 -13.44 7.02 -6.28
CA THR A 70 -12.09 6.43 -6.14
C THR A 70 -11.07 7.40 -5.56
N PHE A 71 -11.39 8.69 -5.49
CA PHE A 71 -10.49 9.73 -4.98
C PHE A 71 -10.12 9.50 -3.51
N GLY A 72 -8.88 9.83 -3.15
CA GLY A 72 -8.29 9.61 -1.83
C GLY A 72 -7.92 8.15 -1.52
N GLY A 73 -8.81 7.20 -1.79
CA GLY A 73 -8.55 5.78 -1.57
C GLY A 73 -7.71 5.12 -2.66
N GLY A 74 -7.88 5.53 -3.93
CA GLY A 74 -7.36 4.81 -5.09
C GLY A 74 -7.72 3.32 -5.05
N ASN A 75 -6.85 2.48 -5.59
CA ASN A 75 -7.01 1.01 -5.55
C ASN A 75 -6.90 0.40 -4.13
N LEU A 76 -6.53 1.16 -3.08
CA LEU A 76 -6.30 0.59 -1.74
C LEU A 76 -7.56 -0.05 -1.15
N GLY A 77 -8.73 0.53 -1.44
CA GLY A 77 -10.02 0.03 -0.96
C GLY A 77 -10.48 -1.29 -1.60
N GLU A 78 -9.80 -1.76 -2.65
CA GLU A 78 -10.28 -2.86 -3.49
C GLU A 78 -9.58 -4.19 -3.18
N TYR A 79 -8.56 -4.17 -2.32
CA TYR A 79 -7.86 -5.37 -1.87
C TYR A 79 -8.62 -6.07 -0.73
N ILE A 80 -8.99 -7.33 -0.95
CA ILE A 80 -9.81 -8.14 -0.03
C ILE A 80 -9.01 -8.79 1.11
N ILE A 81 -7.98 -8.11 1.60
CA ILE A 81 -7.04 -8.60 2.62
C ILE A 81 -6.81 -7.58 3.75
N ASN A 82 -6.19 -8.05 4.83
CA ASN A 82 -5.72 -7.22 5.93
C ASN A 82 -4.46 -6.44 5.54
N SER A 83 -4.36 -5.22 6.06
CA SER A 83 -3.24 -4.31 5.83
C SER A 83 -1.94 -4.82 6.46
N ASN A 84 -0.81 -4.43 5.89
CA ASN A 84 0.50 -4.56 6.52
C ASN A 84 0.76 -3.47 7.59
N THR A 85 -0.17 -2.52 7.75
CA THR A 85 -0.10 -1.39 8.67
C THR A 85 -1.22 -1.46 9.71
N PHE A 86 -0.93 -1.13 10.98
CA PHE A 86 -1.95 -1.11 12.04
C PHE A 86 -2.98 0.01 11.83
N ALA A 87 -4.23 -0.22 12.23
CA ALA A 87 -5.32 0.74 12.03
C ALA A 87 -5.04 2.08 12.74
N CYS A 88 -4.59 2.03 14.00
CA CYS A 88 -4.17 3.21 14.75
C CYS A 88 -3.02 3.98 14.09
N SER A 89 -2.10 3.31 13.37
CA SER A 89 -0.96 3.97 12.74
C SER A 89 -1.36 4.82 11.53
N LEU A 90 -2.37 4.38 10.77
CA LEU A 90 -2.97 5.18 9.70
C LEU A 90 -3.71 6.39 10.29
N LEU A 91 -4.57 6.17 11.29
CA LEU A 91 -5.30 7.25 11.96
C LEU A 91 -4.34 8.26 12.59
N ALA A 92 -3.27 7.82 13.27
CA ALA A 92 -2.26 8.68 13.88
C ALA A 92 -1.37 9.46 12.89
N SER A 93 -1.38 9.12 11.60
CA SER A 93 -0.79 9.95 10.54
C SER A 93 -1.72 11.06 10.04
N ILE A 94 -3.02 10.99 10.35
CA ILE A 94 -4.05 11.87 9.77
C ILE A 94 -4.75 12.71 10.86
N LEU A 95 -5.11 12.12 12.01
CA LEU A 95 -6.09 12.67 12.97
C LEU A 95 -5.54 13.08 14.35
N ASP A 96 -4.29 12.77 14.68
CA ASP A 96 -3.76 13.07 16.03
C ASP A 96 -3.28 14.51 16.16
N GLU A 97 -3.63 15.18 17.26
CA GLU A 97 -2.98 16.43 17.69
C GLU A 97 -1.57 16.11 18.21
N LYS A 98 -0.56 16.89 17.81
CA LYS A 98 0.82 16.81 18.32
C LYS A 98 1.44 18.21 18.42
N SER A 99 0.87 19.05 19.28
CA SER A 99 1.32 20.44 19.50
C SER A 99 2.69 20.54 20.20
N GLU A 100 3.21 19.42 20.71
CA GLU A 100 4.55 19.33 21.31
C GLU A 100 5.67 19.19 20.28
N LEU A 101 5.37 18.96 18.99
CA LEU A 101 6.37 18.81 17.94
C LEU A 101 6.87 20.16 17.38
N ASP A 102 7.99 20.09 16.67
CA ASP A 102 8.52 21.16 15.82
C ASP A 102 8.62 20.63 14.37
N PRO A 103 7.83 21.15 13.40
CA PRO A 103 6.69 22.05 13.61
C PRO A 103 5.52 21.32 14.32
N PRO A 104 4.63 22.04 15.01
CA PRO A 104 3.46 21.43 15.65
C PRO A 104 2.50 20.83 14.61
N GLU A 105 1.85 19.71 14.95
CA GLU A 105 0.82 19.09 14.11
C GLU A 105 -0.58 19.25 14.74
N SER A 106 -1.58 19.74 13.99
CA SER A 106 -2.98 19.87 14.46
C SER A 106 -3.98 19.64 13.32
N ILE A 107 -5.19 19.15 13.62
CA ILE A 107 -6.28 19.01 12.66
C ILE A 107 -7.33 20.14 12.76
N LYS A 108 -7.25 21.00 13.77
CA LYS A 108 -8.23 22.06 14.05
C LYS A 108 -8.31 23.10 12.94
N ASN A 109 -9.52 23.56 12.64
CA ASN A 109 -9.85 24.50 11.55
C ASN A 109 -9.53 23.97 10.13
N THR A 110 -9.26 22.67 9.98
CA THR A 110 -8.97 22.02 8.68
C THR A 110 -10.07 21.03 8.30
N PHE A 111 -10.09 20.59 7.04
CA PHE A 111 -10.96 19.52 6.55
C PHE A 111 -10.78 18.16 7.27
N LEU A 112 -9.76 18.02 8.13
CA LEU A 112 -9.49 16.81 8.91
C LEU A 112 -10.27 16.75 10.23
N GLU A 113 -10.76 17.88 10.77
CA GLU A 113 -11.31 17.98 12.12
C GLU A 113 -12.52 17.05 12.36
N GLY A 114 -13.48 17.05 11.42
CA GLY A 114 -14.70 16.24 11.53
C GLY A 114 -14.51 14.73 11.28
N LEU A 115 -13.34 14.28 10.81
CA LEU A 115 -13.16 12.93 10.27
C LEU A 115 -13.37 11.79 11.29
N ARG A 116 -13.08 11.99 12.58
CA ARG A 116 -13.34 10.99 13.64
C ARG A 116 -14.83 10.64 13.81
N THR A 117 -15.73 11.48 13.31
CA THR A 117 -17.17 11.19 13.36
C THR A 117 -17.60 10.06 12.40
N HIS A 118 -16.83 9.82 11.33
CA HIS A 118 -17.18 8.90 10.25
C HIS A 118 -17.12 7.42 10.67
N VAL A 119 -18.01 6.59 10.11
CA VAL A 119 -18.15 5.18 10.50
C VAL A 119 -16.88 4.35 10.30
N SER A 120 -16.14 4.56 9.22
CA SER A 120 -14.87 3.86 8.98
C SER A 120 -13.72 4.38 9.82
N ALA A 121 -13.77 5.63 10.31
CA ALA A 121 -12.78 6.12 11.28
C ALA A 121 -12.97 5.39 12.61
N LYS A 122 -14.21 5.35 13.13
CA LYS A 122 -14.57 4.63 14.37
C LYS A 122 -14.20 3.16 14.33
N ARG A 123 -14.52 2.44 13.24
CA ARG A 123 -14.08 1.04 13.04
C ARG A 123 -12.56 0.84 13.07
N LEU A 124 -11.79 1.82 12.57
CA LEU A 124 -10.32 1.76 12.63
C LEU A 124 -9.79 2.14 14.03
N GLU A 125 -10.50 2.98 14.79
CA GLU A 125 -10.21 3.28 16.20
C GLU A 125 -10.49 2.06 17.10
N GLU A 126 -11.64 1.40 16.90
CA GLU A 126 -12.06 0.15 17.57
C GLU A 126 -11.05 -0.99 17.39
N LEU A 127 -10.44 -1.09 16.20
CA LEU A 127 -9.37 -2.06 15.92
C LEU A 127 -8.04 -1.69 16.61
N GLY A 128 -7.79 -0.41 16.87
CA GLY A 128 -6.60 0.07 17.58
C GLY A 128 -5.28 -0.45 16.97
N ALA A 129 -4.50 -1.19 17.77
CA ALA A 129 -3.24 -1.80 17.35
C ALA A 129 -3.40 -3.03 16.41
N ALA A 130 -4.63 -3.46 16.14
CA ALA A 130 -4.87 -4.53 15.16
C ALA A 130 -4.70 -4.03 13.71
N PRO A 131 -4.51 -4.94 12.74
CA PRO A 131 -4.46 -4.61 11.32
C PRO A 131 -5.86 -4.30 10.80
N GLY A 132 -6.04 -3.17 10.12
CA GLY A 132 -7.29 -2.87 9.42
C GLY A 132 -7.42 -3.66 8.12
N LYS A 133 -8.65 -4.03 7.73
CA LYS A 133 -8.92 -4.45 6.34
C LYS A 133 -8.60 -3.30 5.39
N LEU A 134 -7.96 -3.59 4.26
CA LEU A 134 -7.64 -2.56 3.27
C LEU A 134 -8.91 -1.91 2.69
N THR A 135 -10.03 -2.64 2.63
CA THR A 135 -11.36 -2.11 2.27
C THR A 135 -11.85 -0.99 3.21
N GLU A 136 -11.70 -1.15 4.53
CA GLU A 136 -12.08 -0.14 5.53
C GLU A 136 -11.11 1.05 5.52
N MET A 137 -9.80 0.80 5.35
CA MET A 137 -8.80 1.86 5.17
C MET A 137 -9.07 2.70 3.91
N GLY A 138 -9.41 2.06 2.79
CA GLY A 138 -9.81 2.74 1.56
C GLY A 138 -11.12 3.50 1.71
N CYS A 139 -12.12 2.94 2.41
CA CYS A 139 -13.36 3.64 2.77
C CYS A 139 -13.07 4.92 3.58
N PHE A 140 -12.20 4.85 4.58
CA PHE A 140 -11.76 6.03 5.33
C PHE A 140 -11.04 7.05 4.44
N LEU A 141 -10.04 6.64 3.65
CA LEU A 141 -9.30 7.57 2.78
C LEU A 141 -10.16 8.19 1.67
N ARG A 142 -11.20 7.50 1.20
CA ARG A 142 -12.24 8.08 0.31
C ARG A 142 -13.01 9.20 1.00
N HIS A 143 -13.39 9.02 2.27
CA HIS A 143 -14.00 10.10 3.05
C HIS A 143 -13.04 11.28 3.28
N VAL A 144 -11.75 11.03 3.53
CA VAL A 144 -10.72 12.10 3.57
C VAL A 144 -10.65 12.86 2.24
N GLY A 145 -10.68 12.15 1.11
CA GLY A 145 -10.76 12.75 -0.22
C GLY A 145 -12.00 13.63 -0.42
N ALA A 146 -13.18 13.15 -0.03
CA ALA A 146 -14.43 13.91 -0.11
C ALA A 146 -14.48 15.14 0.83
N CYS A 147 -13.72 15.14 1.93
CA CYS A 147 -13.51 16.32 2.77
C CYS A 147 -12.56 17.32 2.10
N LEU A 148 -11.44 16.86 1.54
CA LEU A 148 -10.49 17.69 0.79
C LEU A 148 -11.14 18.39 -0.42
N VAL A 149 -12.01 17.69 -1.15
CA VAL A 149 -12.71 18.25 -2.31
C VAL A 149 -13.63 19.41 -1.88
N ARG A 150 -14.35 19.26 -0.77
CA ARG A 150 -15.20 20.34 -0.21
C ARG A 150 -14.37 21.51 0.32
N GLU A 151 -13.17 21.25 0.86
CA GLU A 151 -12.22 22.30 1.27
C GLU A 151 -11.74 23.13 0.07
N ILE A 152 -11.35 22.47 -1.02
CA ILE A 152 -10.92 23.14 -2.26
C ILE A 152 -12.10 23.92 -2.86
N SER A 153 -13.23 23.27 -3.12
CA SER A 153 -14.41 23.92 -3.72
C SER A 153 -15.03 25.02 -2.85
N GLY A 154 -14.84 24.98 -1.52
CA GLY A 154 -15.42 25.94 -0.57
C GLY A 154 -14.50 27.09 -0.15
N LYS A 155 -13.18 26.99 -0.37
CA LYS A 155 -12.20 28.00 0.09
C LYS A 155 -11.19 28.45 -0.99
N ALA A 156 -11.07 27.72 -2.10
CA ALA A 156 -10.01 27.91 -3.09
C ALA A 156 -10.41 27.46 -4.51
N CYS A 157 -11.70 27.53 -4.86
CA CYS A 157 -12.23 27.09 -6.16
C CYS A 157 -11.60 27.83 -7.34
N ASP A 158 -11.22 29.09 -7.14
CA ASP A 158 -10.68 29.96 -8.18
C ASP A 158 -9.20 29.68 -8.46
N THR A 159 -8.46 29.12 -7.48
CA THR A 159 -7.01 28.91 -7.53
C THR A 159 -6.60 27.44 -7.56
N SER A 160 -7.45 26.51 -7.12
CA SER A 160 -7.15 25.07 -6.99
C SER A 160 -8.33 24.21 -7.47
N LYS A 161 -8.04 23.10 -8.16
CA LYS A 161 -9.07 22.23 -8.75
C LYS A 161 -8.71 20.74 -8.74
N VAL A 162 -9.72 19.88 -8.55
CA VAL A 162 -9.62 18.43 -8.72
C VAL A 162 -10.32 18.05 -10.01
N LEU A 163 -9.58 17.46 -10.95
CA LEU A 163 -10.09 16.98 -12.24
C LEU A 163 -10.22 15.46 -12.17
N TYR A 164 -11.46 14.98 -11.99
CA TYR A 164 -11.82 13.57 -12.09
C TYR A 164 -11.84 13.11 -13.54
N ASP A 165 -11.83 11.78 -13.73
CA ASP A 165 -11.94 11.14 -15.04
C ASP A 165 -10.99 11.79 -16.07
N THR A 166 -9.78 12.11 -15.63
CA THR A 166 -8.78 12.94 -16.33
C THR A 166 -7.39 12.35 -16.13
N THR A 167 -6.85 11.76 -17.20
CA THR A 167 -5.52 11.14 -17.23
C THR A 167 -4.49 12.10 -17.81
N ALA A 168 -3.34 12.26 -17.13
CA ALA A 168 -2.16 12.86 -17.73
C ALA A 168 -1.56 11.88 -18.76
N THR A 169 -1.21 12.38 -19.95
CA THR A 169 -0.76 11.55 -21.08
C THR A 169 0.72 11.69 -21.39
N LYS A 170 1.27 12.89 -21.19
CA LYS A 170 2.71 13.21 -21.18
C LYS A 170 2.94 14.51 -20.41
N PHE A 171 4.21 14.80 -20.11
CA PHE A 171 4.65 16.14 -19.76
C PHE A 171 5.83 16.59 -20.62
N GLU A 172 6.00 17.90 -20.76
CA GLU A 172 7.10 18.54 -21.50
C GLU A 172 7.80 19.54 -20.58
N ALA A 173 9.13 19.45 -20.46
CA ALA A 173 9.94 20.33 -19.65
C ALA A 173 10.60 21.42 -20.52
N GLN A 174 10.35 22.68 -20.17
CA GLN A 174 10.88 23.86 -20.88
C GLN A 174 12.23 24.29 -20.31
N GLN A 175 13.08 24.95 -21.12
CA GLN A 175 14.40 25.44 -20.68
C GLN A 175 14.35 26.46 -19.53
N ASN A 176 13.21 27.14 -19.33
CA ASN A 176 12.93 28.04 -18.21
C ASN A 176 12.61 27.31 -16.88
N GLY A 177 12.48 25.98 -16.91
CA GLY A 177 12.13 25.12 -15.77
C GLY A 177 10.63 24.90 -15.53
N LEU A 178 9.75 25.47 -16.35
CA LEU A 178 8.32 25.15 -16.34
C LEU A 178 8.07 23.75 -16.89
N ILE A 179 6.96 23.15 -16.43
CA ILE A 179 6.48 21.86 -16.89
C ILE A 179 5.07 22.02 -17.45
N CYS A 180 4.91 21.63 -18.72
CA CYS A 180 3.64 21.51 -19.44
C CYS A 180 3.10 20.09 -19.23
N VAL A 181 1.84 19.94 -18.80
CA VAL A 181 1.20 18.63 -18.56
C VAL A 181 -0.01 18.49 -19.47
N HIS A 182 0.01 17.48 -20.36
CA HIS A 182 -1.07 17.21 -21.31
C HIS A 182 -2.08 16.24 -20.73
N THR A 183 -3.32 16.67 -20.57
CA THR A 183 -4.42 15.86 -20.01
C THR A 183 -5.41 15.44 -21.09
N ARG A 184 -6.14 14.35 -20.82
CA ARG A 184 -7.26 13.85 -21.63
C ARG A 184 -8.30 13.26 -20.68
N SER A 185 -9.58 13.53 -20.92
CA SER A 185 -10.63 12.87 -20.15
C SER A 185 -10.75 11.40 -20.52
N THR A 186 -10.89 10.53 -19.51
CA THR A 186 -11.13 9.09 -19.67
C THR A 186 -12.56 8.80 -20.13
N ASN A 187 -13.51 9.70 -19.84
CA ASN A 187 -14.90 9.64 -20.31
C ASN A 187 -15.06 10.09 -21.78
N GLY A 188 -13.97 10.50 -22.46
CA GLY A 188 -13.94 10.80 -23.90
C GLY A 188 -14.65 12.09 -24.35
N SER A 189 -15.39 12.78 -23.47
CA SER A 189 -16.24 13.92 -23.83
C SER A 189 -15.55 15.29 -23.79
N ALA A 190 -14.43 15.43 -23.06
CA ALA A 190 -13.74 16.71 -22.90
C ALA A 190 -12.46 16.80 -23.74
N ALA A 191 -12.22 17.98 -24.31
CA ALA A 191 -11.02 18.27 -25.11
C ALA A 191 -9.72 18.12 -24.29
N ALA A 192 -8.65 17.70 -24.97
CA ALA A 192 -7.33 17.60 -24.37
C ALA A 192 -6.88 18.99 -23.86
N THR A 193 -6.55 19.06 -22.56
CA THR A 193 -6.22 20.32 -21.88
C THR A 193 -4.75 20.33 -21.49
N VAL A 194 -4.14 21.52 -21.45
CA VAL A 194 -2.74 21.71 -21.05
C VAL A 194 -2.71 22.52 -19.76
N LEU A 195 -1.99 22.02 -18.75
CA LEU A 195 -1.71 22.72 -17.50
C LEU A 195 -0.22 23.07 -17.44
N TYR A 196 0.11 24.29 -17.04
CA TYR A 196 1.48 24.72 -16.77
C TYR A 196 1.75 24.71 -15.27
N THR A 197 2.91 24.22 -14.85
CA THR A 197 3.29 24.16 -13.44
C THR A 197 4.77 24.37 -13.18
N GLU A 198 5.08 24.82 -11.96
CA GLU A 198 6.41 24.87 -11.39
C GLU A 198 6.89 23.49 -10.90
N HIS A 199 5.96 22.69 -10.35
CA HIS A 199 6.26 21.41 -9.71
C HIS A 199 5.28 20.33 -10.17
N LEU A 200 5.79 19.31 -10.85
CA LEU A 200 5.03 18.12 -11.23
C LEU A 200 5.25 17.02 -10.18
N ILE A 201 4.18 16.56 -9.55
CA ILE A 201 4.23 15.45 -8.59
C ILE A 201 3.54 14.23 -9.16
N LEU A 202 4.31 13.17 -9.36
CA LEU A 202 3.85 11.87 -9.84
C LEU A 202 3.47 10.99 -8.64
N ALA A 203 2.17 10.85 -8.43
CA ALA A 203 1.53 9.97 -7.45
C ALA A 203 0.73 8.83 -8.13
N THR A 204 1.15 8.46 -9.35
CA THR A 204 0.49 7.52 -10.28
C THR A 204 0.50 6.06 -9.83
N GLY A 205 1.21 5.74 -8.76
CA GLY A 205 1.33 4.39 -8.22
C GLY A 205 2.20 3.46 -9.09
N GLY A 206 2.02 2.15 -8.87
CA GLY A 206 2.68 1.12 -9.66
C GLY A 206 1.71 0.03 -10.10
N THR A 207 2.12 -0.71 -11.12
CA THR A 207 1.38 -1.83 -11.72
C THR A 207 2.19 -3.13 -11.64
N GLN A 208 1.52 -4.28 -11.77
CA GLN A 208 2.20 -5.56 -12.03
C GLN A 208 2.00 -5.92 -13.50
N GLU A 209 3.10 -6.03 -14.24
CA GLU A 209 3.09 -6.60 -15.58
C GLU A 209 3.20 -8.12 -15.49
N LEU A 210 2.52 -8.84 -16.38
CA LEU A 210 2.74 -10.28 -16.55
C LEU A 210 4.11 -10.52 -17.20
N PRO A 211 4.84 -11.57 -16.81
CA PRO A 211 6.08 -11.93 -17.47
C PRO A 211 5.79 -12.45 -18.88
N SER A 212 6.67 -12.13 -19.83
CA SER A 212 6.81 -12.95 -21.03
C SER A 212 7.54 -14.23 -20.62
N LEU A 213 6.94 -15.40 -20.89
CA LEU A 213 7.55 -16.70 -20.62
C LEU A 213 7.79 -17.45 -21.92
N ASP A 214 8.94 -18.12 -22.05
CA ASP A 214 9.36 -18.78 -23.31
C ASP A 214 8.33 -19.79 -23.83
N ASN A 215 7.69 -20.53 -22.92
CA ASN A 215 6.57 -21.39 -23.27
C ASN A 215 5.26 -20.57 -23.32
N LEU A 216 4.84 -20.22 -24.54
CA LEU A 216 3.63 -19.44 -24.78
C LEU A 216 2.36 -20.06 -24.15
N ALA A 217 2.29 -21.38 -24.00
CA ALA A 217 1.16 -22.08 -23.39
C ALA A 217 0.95 -21.77 -21.89
N TYR A 218 1.89 -21.08 -21.23
CA TYR A 218 1.72 -20.64 -19.84
C TYR A 218 0.92 -19.34 -19.71
N HIS A 219 0.78 -18.52 -20.77
CA HIS A 219 0.07 -17.24 -20.69
C HIS A 219 -1.44 -17.38 -20.46
N SER A 220 -2.06 -18.47 -20.92
CA SER A 220 -3.47 -18.80 -20.68
C SER A 220 -3.80 -19.02 -19.20
N LYS A 221 -2.78 -19.27 -18.37
CA LYS A 221 -2.89 -19.55 -16.93
C LYS A 221 -2.08 -18.57 -16.06
N LEU A 222 -1.66 -17.43 -16.61
CA LEU A 222 -0.94 -16.37 -15.90
C LEU A 222 -1.90 -15.36 -15.25
N PHE A 223 -1.60 -14.97 -14.01
CA PHE A 223 -2.31 -13.96 -13.22
C PHE A 223 -1.31 -13.07 -12.48
N THR A 224 -1.67 -11.82 -12.16
CA THR A 224 -0.88 -10.95 -11.26
C THR A 224 -1.35 -11.11 -9.81
N SER A 225 -0.44 -10.98 -8.84
CA SER A 225 -0.82 -10.97 -7.42
C SER A 225 -1.74 -9.79 -7.10
N ASP A 226 -1.53 -8.62 -7.71
CA ASP A 226 -2.41 -7.45 -7.62
C ASP A 226 -3.86 -7.79 -7.97
N SER A 227 -4.09 -8.37 -9.16
CA SER A 227 -5.44 -8.77 -9.57
C SER A 227 -6.03 -9.84 -8.65
N CYS A 228 -5.24 -10.85 -8.29
CA CYS A 228 -5.68 -11.93 -7.40
C CYS A 228 -5.92 -11.53 -5.93
N LEU A 229 -5.57 -10.31 -5.54
CA LEU A 229 -5.89 -9.74 -4.21
C LEU A 229 -7.13 -8.86 -4.21
N ARG A 230 -7.82 -8.69 -5.35
CA ARG A 230 -9.09 -7.96 -5.49
C ARG A 230 -10.22 -8.94 -5.82
N GLU A 231 -11.47 -8.59 -5.49
CA GLU A 231 -12.63 -9.49 -5.58
C GLU A 231 -12.78 -10.13 -6.98
N GLU A 232 -12.76 -9.33 -8.05
CA GLU A 232 -12.95 -9.83 -9.43
C GLU A 232 -11.81 -10.75 -9.90
N GLY A 233 -10.57 -10.39 -9.62
CA GLY A 233 -9.40 -11.16 -10.05
C GLY A 233 -9.22 -12.44 -9.23
N PHE A 234 -9.56 -12.42 -7.94
CA PHE A 234 -9.68 -13.64 -7.15
C PHE A 234 -10.83 -14.53 -7.64
N ALA A 235 -11.99 -13.97 -7.99
CA ALA A 235 -13.09 -14.70 -8.60
C ALA A 235 -12.73 -15.28 -9.98
N LYS A 236 -11.90 -14.59 -10.78
CA LYS A 236 -11.36 -15.09 -12.06
C LYS A 236 -10.40 -16.27 -11.83
N LEU A 237 -9.43 -16.14 -10.91
CA LEU A 237 -8.52 -17.23 -10.53
C LEU A 237 -9.28 -18.45 -10.02
N LYS A 238 -10.30 -18.23 -9.17
CA LYS A 238 -11.16 -19.29 -8.64
C LYS A 238 -11.98 -19.98 -9.73
N ARG A 239 -12.60 -19.24 -10.67
CA ARG A 239 -13.32 -19.83 -11.82
C ARG A 239 -12.38 -20.67 -12.70
N HIS A 240 -11.18 -20.17 -12.97
CA HIS A 240 -10.14 -20.88 -13.71
C HIS A 240 -9.75 -22.20 -13.02
N LEU A 241 -9.47 -22.18 -11.71
CA LEU A 241 -9.12 -23.38 -10.95
C LEU A 241 -10.28 -24.37 -10.77
N LEU A 242 -11.53 -23.90 -10.68
CA LEU A 242 -12.70 -24.76 -10.58
C LEU A 242 -13.03 -25.48 -11.90
N ALA A 243 -12.71 -24.88 -13.05
CA ALA A 243 -12.85 -25.51 -14.36
C ALA A 243 -11.85 -26.65 -14.60
N LEU A 244 -10.77 -26.74 -13.81
CA LEU A 244 -9.81 -27.84 -13.88
C LEU A 244 -10.28 -29.07 -13.07
N PRO A 245 -9.91 -30.30 -13.49
CA PRO A 245 -10.10 -31.52 -12.71
C PRO A 245 -9.54 -31.39 -11.29
N PRO A 246 -10.15 -32.01 -10.26
CA PRO A 246 -9.73 -31.83 -8.86
C PRO A 246 -8.23 -32.08 -8.58
N GLY A 247 -7.61 -33.04 -9.27
CA GLY A 247 -6.17 -33.34 -9.14
C GLY A 247 -5.22 -32.36 -9.86
N GLU A 248 -5.75 -31.39 -10.61
CA GLU A 248 -4.98 -30.45 -11.44
C GLU A 248 -5.03 -29.00 -10.92
N ARG A 249 -5.73 -28.76 -9.80
CA ARG A 249 -5.93 -27.44 -9.18
C ARG A 249 -4.70 -26.89 -8.47
N LYS A 250 -3.51 -27.14 -9.01
CA LYS A 250 -2.21 -26.72 -8.48
C LYS A 250 -1.92 -25.27 -8.82
N VAL A 251 -1.29 -24.56 -7.89
CA VAL A 251 -0.95 -23.13 -8.06
C VAL A 251 0.55 -22.93 -7.88
N CYS A 252 1.19 -22.20 -8.80
CA CYS A 252 2.56 -21.75 -8.65
C CYS A 252 2.59 -20.23 -8.48
N ILE A 253 2.93 -19.75 -7.28
CA ILE A 253 3.08 -18.34 -6.97
C ILE A 253 4.57 -17.97 -7.07
N VAL A 254 4.90 -16.89 -7.76
CA VAL A 254 6.28 -16.45 -7.98
C VAL A 254 6.52 -15.12 -7.24
N GLY A 255 7.25 -15.18 -6.15
CA GLY A 255 7.53 -14.07 -5.26
C GLY A 255 7.52 -14.49 -3.78
N GLY A 256 8.47 -13.99 -2.99
CA GLY A 256 8.48 -14.15 -1.53
C GLY A 256 7.79 -13.00 -0.78
N SER A 257 6.98 -12.21 -1.49
CA SER A 257 6.41 -10.93 -1.04
C SER A 257 5.15 -11.09 -0.17
N HIS A 258 4.76 -10.03 0.53
CA HIS A 258 3.50 -10.00 1.28
C HIS A 258 2.29 -10.26 0.38
N SER A 259 2.27 -9.74 -0.86
CA SER A 259 1.19 -10.02 -1.81
C SER A 259 1.12 -11.50 -2.20
N SER A 260 2.27 -12.15 -2.43
CA SER A 260 2.35 -13.58 -2.76
C SER A 260 1.80 -14.47 -1.64
N PHE A 261 2.17 -14.19 -0.39
CA PHE A 261 1.64 -14.91 0.77
C PHE A 261 0.16 -14.60 1.04
N SER A 262 -0.29 -13.38 0.77
CA SER A 262 -1.70 -13.01 0.86
C SER A 262 -2.57 -13.72 -0.18
N VAL A 263 -2.11 -13.95 -1.42
CA VAL A 263 -2.83 -14.78 -2.40
C VAL A 263 -2.90 -16.24 -1.95
N ALA A 264 -1.79 -16.80 -1.43
CA ALA A 264 -1.79 -18.14 -0.84
C ALA A 264 -2.80 -18.24 0.32
N TRP A 265 -2.88 -17.22 1.18
CA TRP A 265 -3.86 -17.17 2.27
C TRP A 265 -5.31 -17.11 1.75
N LEU A 266 -5.62 -16.31 0.73
CA LEU A 266 -6.96 -16.30 0.11
C LEU A 266 -7.33 -17.66 -0.49
N LEU A 267 -6.41 -18.34 -1.17
CA LEU A 267 -6.65 -19.69 -1.69
C LEU A 267 -6.95 -20.70 -0.56
N LEU A 268 -6.25 -20.62 0.56
CA LEU A 268 -6.45 -21.54 1.69
C LEU A 268 -7.72 -21.26 2.52
N ASN A 269 -8.18 -19.99 2.58
CA ASN A 269 -9.21 -19.54 3.52
C ASN A 269 -10.48 -18.96 2.86
N LYS A 270 -10.47 -18.66 1.55
CA LYS A 270 -11.59 -18.01 0.83
C LYS A 270 -12.04 -18.72 -0.45
N PHE A 271 -11.38 -19.80 -0.84
CA PHE A 271 -11.75 -20.54 -2.06
C PHE A 271 -13.18 -21.12 -2.05
N TYR A 272 -13.70 -21.56 -0.89
CA TYR A 272 -15.07 -22.11 -0.76
C TYR A 272 -16.05 -21.26 0.07
N ASP A 273 -15.80 -19.95 0.23
CA ASP A 273 -16.66 -19.06 1.02
C ASP A 273 -18.14 -19.09 0.55
N SER A 274 -19.07 -18.98 1.50
CA SER A 274 -20.42 -19.58 1.43
C SER A 274 -21.30 -19.16 0.26
N LYS A 275 -21.12 -17.98 -0.33
CA LYS A 275 -21.87 -17.52 -1.53
C LYS A 275 -21.75 -18.50 -2.70
N THR A 276 -20.69 -19.30 -2.75
CA THR A 276 -20.45 -20.30 -3.81
C THR A 276 -21.43 -21.48 -3.77
N LYS A 277 -22.04 -21.78 -2.61
CA LYS A 277 -22.92 -22.96 -2.46
C LYS A 277 -24.19 -22.86 -3.30
N GLY A 278 -24.71 -21.65 -3.53
CA GLY A 278 -25.92 -21.44 -4.34
C GLY A 278 -25.77 -21.83 -5.81
N LEU A 279 -24.54 -21.77 -6.36
CA LEU A 279 -24.28 -22.07 -7.77
C LEU A 279 -23.96 -23.56 -8.06
N LEU A 280 -23.83 -24.37 -7.00
CA LEU A 280 -23.57 -25.83 -7.07
C LEU A 280 -24.78 -26.67 -6.61
N LEU A 281 -25.89 -26.01 -6.24
CA LEU A 281 -27.13 -26.64 -5.78
C LEU A 281 -28.35 -26.21 -6.62
N SER A 282 -28.17 -25.35 -7.62
CA SER A 282 -29.23 -24.86 -8.51
C SER A 282 -29.49 -25.75 -9.74
N THR A 283 -29.01 -27.00 -9.73
CA THR A 283 -29.22 -27.98 -10.82
C THR A 283 -29.85 -29.28 -10.32
N ASP A 284 -30.67 -29.24 -9.27
CA ASP A 284 -31.70 -30.26 -9.05
C ASP A 284 -32.83 -29.79 -8.12
N SER A 285 -33.93 -29.31 -8.72
CA SER A 285 -35.32 -29.48 -8.23
C SER A 285 -36.29 -28.62 -9.05
N SER A 286 -37.20 -29.28 -9.76
CA SER A 286 -38.41 -28.65 -10.31
C SER A 286 -39.64 -29.13 -9.53
N LYS A 287 -40.67 -28.28 -9.49
CA LYS A 287 -41.99 -28.54 -8.89
C LYS A 287 -42.04 -28.65 -7.36
N LYS A 288 -42.37 -27.53 -6.71
CA LYS A 288 -43.70 -27.47 -6.06
C LYS A 288 -44.33 -26.10 -6.29
N GLN A 289 -45.66 -26.12 -6.37
CA GLN A 289 -46.50 -25.00 -6.75
C GLN A 289 -47.50 -24.77 -5.62
N THR A 290 -47.51 -23.57 -5.06
CA THR A 290 -48.54 -23.08 -4.14
C THR A 290 -48.72 -21.58 -4.38
N GLN A 291 -49.87 -21.07 -3.99
CA GLN A 291 -50.47 -19.84 -4.51
C GLN A 291 -51.14 -19.10 -3.35
N PHE A 292 -51.30 -17.79 -3.50
CA PHE A 292 -51.92 -16.88 -2.53
C PHE A 292 -51.09 -16.64 -1.23
N ASP A 293 -51.20 -15.49 -0.55
CA ASP A 293 -52.06 -14.33 -0.83
C ASP A 293 -51.35 -12.97 -0.68
N SER A 294 -52.04 -11.88 -1.03
CA SER A 294 -51.55 -10.50 -0.90
C SER A 294 -52.48 -9.65 -0.03
N GLU A 295 -51.91 -8.81 0.84
CA GLU A 295 -52.63 -7.68 1.44
C GLU A 295 -51.90 -6.37 1.12
N GLU A 296 -52.68 -5.34 0.78
CA GLU A 296 -52.20 -3.97 0.56
C GLU A 296 -52.06 -3.21 1.89
N ILE A 297 -51.41 -2.03 1.87
CA ILE A 297 -52.08 -0.79 2.30
C ILE A 297 -51.35 0.46 1.76
N GLN A 298 -52.05 1.16 0.86
CA GLN A 298 -52.13 2.61 0.64
C GLN A 298 -50.86 3.48 0.53
N THR A 299 -50.64 3.97 -0.70
CA THR A 299 -49.94 5.23 -1.01
C THR A 299 -50.87 6.44 -0.92
N THR A 300 -50.35 7.65 -0.74
CA THR A 300 -51.07 8.93 -0.93
C THR A 300 -50.51 9.79 -2.09
N SER A 301 -51.33 10.72 -2.60
CA SER A 301 -51.27 11.37 -3.93
C SER A 301 -50.28 12.54 -4.08
N VAL A 302 -49.52 12.72 -5.19
CA VAL A 302 -49.82 13.39 -6.51
C VAL A 302 -50.49 14.80 -6.44
N PRO A 303 -50.17 15.79 -7.34
CA PRO A 303 -50.43 15.70 -8.80
C PRO A 303 -49.43 16.33 -9.83
N HIS A 304 -49.69 15.96 -11.10
CA HIS A 304 -49.09 16.23 -12.43
C HIS A 304 -48.72 17.65 -12.93
N LEU A 305 -47.87 17.69 -13.99
CA LEU A 305 -48.14 18.13 -15.39
C LEU A 305 -47.03 17.54 -16.34
N ARG A 306 -47.33 16.66 -17.32
CA ARG A 306 -47.54 16.88 -18.80
C ARG A 306 -46.38 17.56 -19.57
N ALA A 307 -45.95 17.13 -20.77
CA ALA A 307 -46.34 16.01 -21.65
C ALA A 307 -45.27 15.70 -22.74
N SER A 308 -45.49 14.62 -23.52
CA SER A 308 -44.81 14.23 -24.79
C SER A 308 -43.33 13.74 -24.68
N ASP A 309 -42.81 12.85 -25.53
CA ASP A 309 -43.33 12.26 -26.77
C ASP A 309 -43.02 10.74 -26.92
N LYS A 310 -43.58 10.08 -27.96
CA LYS A 310 -43.40 8.63 -28.23
C LYS A 310 -42.31 8.34 -29.26
N LEU A 311 -41.62 7.19 -29.12
CA LEU A 311 -41.19 6.39 -30.27
C LEU A 311 -41.06 4.91 -29.90
N THR A 312 -41.46 4.02 -30.82
CA THR A 312 -41.50 2.56 -30.62
C THR A 312 -40.79 1.88 -31.78
N LEU A 313 -39.91 0.92 -31.48
CA LEU A 313 -39.40 -0.05 -32.47
C LEU A 313 -39.44 -1.46 -31.88
N THR A 314 -39.78 -2.42 -32.73
CA THR A 314 -40.24 -3.76 -32.34
C THR A 314 -39.17 -4.81 -32.55
N LEU A 315 -39.01 -5.72 -31.59
CA LEU A 315 -38.13 -6.90 -31.73
C LEU A 315 -38.87 -8.06 -32.41
N ALA A 316 -38.20 -8.76 -33.32
CA ALA A 316 -38.68 -9.99 -33.95
C ALA A 316 -37.74 -11.17 -33.61
N PRO A 317 -38.24 -12.29 -33.06
CA PRO A 317 -37.40 -13.43 -32.69
C PRO A 317 -37.20 -14.43 -33.83
N LEU A 318 -35.98 -14.91 -34.03
CA LEU A 318 -35.67 -15.98 -34.99
C LEU A 318 -35.99 -17.37 -34.42
N THR A 319 -36.60 -18.22 -35.23
CA THR A 319 -37.14 -19.52 -34.82
C THR A 319 -36.11 -20.65 -34.92
N VAL A 320 -35.89 -21.39 -33.83
CA VAL A 320 -35.13 -22.66 -33.87
C VAL A 320 -36.09 -23.81 -34.18
N LYS A 321 -35.84 -24.56 -35.25
CA LYS A 321 -36.61 -25.77 -35.57
C LYS A 321 -36.11 -26.97 -34.75
N LYS A 322 -37.05 -27.63 -34.07
CA LYS A 322 -36.85 -28.92 -33.39
C LYS A 322 -36.95 -30.04 -34.43
N HIS A 323 -36.07 -31.04 -34.34
CA HIS A 323 -36.19 -32.28 -35.12
C HIS A 323 -36.23 -33.45 -34.14
N ASP A 324 -37.39 -34.10 -34.05
CA ASP A 324 -37.52 -35.38 -33.36
C ASP A 324 -37.16 -36.52 -34.32
N ASN A 325 -36.71 -37.64 -33.76
CA ASN A 325 -36.92 -38.98 -34.31
C ASN A 325 -36.75 -40.00 -33.19
N SER A 326 -37.51 -41.09 -33.23
CA SER A 326 -37.57 -42.10 -32.17
C SER A 326 -37.20 -43.48 -32.70
N SER A 327 -36.63 -44.34 -31.84
CA SER A 327 -36.72 -45.79 -32.00
C SER A 327 -36.32 -46.57 -30.74
N THR A 328 -37.21 -47.46 -30.32
CA THR A 328 -36.98 -48.74 -29.60
C THR A 328 -36.24 -48.77 -28.26
N SER A 329 -36.94 -49.35 -27.26
CA SER A 329 -36.44 -49.74 -25.94
C SER A 329 -35.90 -51.19 -25.94
N THR A 330 -35.01 -51.51 -25.01
CA THR A 330 -34.89 -52.88 -24.47
C THR A 330 -34.60 -52.82 -22.96
N THR A 331 -35.59 -53.18 -22.15
CA THR A 331 -35.43 -53.33 -20.69
C THR A 331 -34.85 -54.69 -20.32
N VAL A 332 -33.91 -54.71 -19.38
CA VAL A 332 -33.61 -55.88 -18.53
C VAL A 332 -34.01 -55.55 -17.09
N LYS A 333 -34.63 -56.51 -16.39
CA LYS A 333 -35.17 -56.37 -15.03
C LYS A 333 -34.31 -57.11 -14.00
N HIS A 334 -34.69 -56.95 -12.73
CA HIS A 334 -34.31 -57.75 -11.55
C HIS A 334 -32.98 -57.35 -10.86
N LYS A 335 -32.87 -57.42 -9.53
CA LYS A 335 -33.89 -57.46 -8.44
C LYS A 335 -33.19 -57.03 -7.14
N CYS A 336 -33.89 -56.35 -6.24
CA CYS A 336 -33.30 -55.88 -4.98
C CYS A 336 -32.84 -57.04 -4.08
N HIS A 337 -31.61 -56.93 -3.55
CA HIS A 337 -31.23 -57.54 -2.28
C HIS A 337 -30.56 -56.45 -1.43
N ALA A 338 -31.11 -56.21 -0.24
CA ALA A 338 -30.50 -55.36 0.77
C ALA A 338 -29.78 -56.24 1.79
N SER A 339 -28.52 -55.91 2.09
CA SER A 339 -27.74 -56.53 3.15
C SER A 339 -26.84 -55.48 3.78
N HIS A 340 -27.02 -55.20 5.07
CA HIS A 340 -26.17 -54.27 5.80
C HIS A 340 -24.78 -54.87 6.03
N SER A 341 -23.74 -54.11 5.72
CA SER A 341 -22.37 -54.28 6.23
C SER A 341 -21.66 -52.92 6.18
N ALA A 342 -20.79 -52.65 7.14
CA ALA A 342 -20.36 -51.30 7.50
C ALA A 342 -19.05 -50.84 6.82
N SER A 343 -18.57 -49.65 7.20
CA SER A 343 -17.30 -49.00 6.82
C SER A 343 -17.21 -48.30 5.45
N GLY A 344 -18.29 -47.64 5.03
CA GLY A 344 -18.19 -46.58 4.02
C GLY A 344 -17.30 -45.43 4.52
N PHE A 345 -16.11 -45.27 3.93
CA PHE A 345 -15.22 -44.13 4.18
C PHE A 345 -15.92 -42.82 3.77
N ILE A 346 -16.30 -41.99 4.75
CA ILE A 346 -16.75 -40.62 4.47
C ILE A 346 -15.50 -39.79 4.13
N VAL A 347 -15.14 -39.77 2.84
CA VAL A 347 -14.14 -38.85 2.30
C VAL A 347 -14.68 -37.43 2.44
N SER A 348 -14.19 -36.72 3.46
CA SER A 348 -14.53 -35.32 3.69
C SER A 348 -13.98 -34.44 2.56
N GLN A 349 -14.79 -34.19 1.52
CA GLN A 349 -14.48 -33.32 0.38
C GLN A 349 -14.48 -31.82 0.77
N THR A 350 -13.75 -31.47 1.83
CA THR A 350 -13.74 -30.12 2.43
C THR A 350 -12.48 -29.32 2.10
N ALA A 351 -11.40 -29.97 1.65
CA ALA A 351 -10.18 -29.29 1.21
C ALA A 351 -10.22 -28.92 -0.28
N ALA A 352 -9.99 -27.65 -0.61
CA ALA A 352 -9.85 -27.16 -1.98
C ALA A 352 -8.52 -27.57 -2.66
N PHE A 353 -7.50 -27.83 -1.83
CA PHE A 353 -6.12 -28.11 -2.23
C PHE A 353 -5.58 -29.26 -1.38
N SER A 354 -4.92 -30.22 -2.01
CA SER A 354 -4.25 -31.35 -1.37
C SER A 354 -2.89 -30.92 -0.79
N PRO A 355 -2.22 -31.76 0.02
CA PRO A 355 -0.85 -31.50 0.44
C PRO A 355 0.06 -31.16 -0.76
N LYS A 356 0.83 -30.08 -0.64
CA LYS A 356 1.80 -29.56 -1.62
C LYS A 356 1.20 -29.00 -2.93
N ASP A 357 -0.11 -28.81 -3.07
CA ASP A 357 -0.70 -28.29 -4.32
C ASP A 357 -0.39 -26.80 -4.60
N ILE A 358 -0.13 -26.00 -3.55
CA ILE A 358 0.32 -24.61 -3.69
C ILE A 358 1.85 -24.55 -3.57
N THR A 359 2.51 -24.01 -4.58
CA THR A 359 3.97 -23.77 -4.62
C THR A 359 4.24 -22.28 -4.52
N ILE A 360 5.21 -21.87 -3.70
CA ILE A 360 5.75 -20.50 -3.71
C ILE A 360 7.24 -20.55 -4.06
N LEU A 361 7.61 -19.96 -5.19
CA LEU A 361 9.00 -19.79 -5.63
C LEU A 361 9.50 -18.41 -5.22
N HIS A 362 10.69 -18.30 -4.61
CA HIS A 362 11.23 -17.01 -4.14
C HIS A 362 12.75 -16.89 -4.33
N ARG A 363 13.26 -15.70 -4.70
CA ARG A 363 14.71 -15.49 -4.93
C ARG A 363 15.55 -15.33 -3.65
N SER A 364 14.98 -14.72 -2.62
CA SER A 364 15.66 -14.36 -1.36
C SER A 364 15.04 -15.07 -0.16
N PRO A 365 15.74 -15.18 1.00
CA PRO A 365 15.16 -15.69 2.23
C PRO A 365 13.94 -14.85 2.67
N ILE A 366 12.84 -15.52 2.97
CA ILE A 366 11.61 -14.88 3.45
C ILE A 366 11.80 -14.46 4.91
N ARG A 367 11.44 -13.22 5.23
CA ARG A 367 11.58 -12.63 6.57
C ARG A 367 10.22 -12.33 7.18
N CYS A 368 10.18 -12.20 8.50
CA CYS A 368 9.01 -11.75 9.25
C CYS A 368 9.31 -10.46 9.99
N TYR A 369 8.30 -9.61 10.12
CA TYR A 369 8.33 -8.42 10.97
C TYR A 369 8.13 -8.79 12.44
N TYR A 370 8.77 -8.06 13.36
CA TYR A 370 8.59 -8.20 14.80
C TYR A 370 8.45 -6.83 15.46
N GLY A 371 7.55 -6.71 16.44
CA GLY A 371 7.36 -5.48 17.20
C GLY A 371 8.53 -5.18 18.14
N SER A 372 9.32 -6.19 18.48
CA SER A 372 10.53 -6.06 19.29
C SER A 372 11.57 -7.12 18.97
N LYS A 373 12.85 -6.82 19.24
CA LYS A 373 13.95 -7.80 19.30
C LYS A 373 13.57 -9.10 20.01
N LYS A 374 12.93 -9.00 21.18
CA LYS A 374 12.56 -10.15 22.02
C LYS A 374 11.59 -11.11 21.30
N GLU A 375 10.64 -10.59 20.52
CA GLU A 375 9.73 -11.43 19.72
C GLU A 375 10.45 -12.14 18.57
N ALA A 376 11.49 -11.53 18.00
CA ALA A 376 12.31 -12.14 16.96
C ALA A 376 13.15 -13.30 17.52
N GLU A 377 13.79 -13.07 18.67
CA GLU A 377 14.62 -14.08 19.36
C GLU A 377 13.81 -15.30 19.79
N ILE A 378 12.57 -15.12 20.26
CA ILE A 378 11.62 -16.21 20.58
C ILE A 378 11.28 -17.08 19.34
N ASP A 379 11.31 -16.49 18.14
CA ASP A 379 11.09 -17.19 16.86
C ASP A 379 12.37 -17.78 16.24
N GLY A 380 13.53 -17.62 16.90
CA GLY A 380 14.83 -18.00 16.34
C GLY A 380 15.27 -17.11 15.16
N VAL A 381 14.84 -15.83 15.15
CA VAL A 381 15.26 -14.82 14.17
C VAL A 381 16.27 -13.88 14.83
N ASP A 382 17.32 -13.53 14.09
CA ASP A 382 18.31 -12.55 14.52
C ASP A 382 17.68 -11.17 14.76
N GLY A 383 17.68 -10.74 16.03
CA GLY A 383 17.30 -9.41 16.49
C GLY A 383 18.50 -8.55 16.90
N SER A 384 19.72 -8.87 16.46
CA SER A 384 20.91 -7.99 16.63
C SER A 384 20.72 -6.63 15.94
N ARG A 385 19.88 -6.61 14.91
CA ARG A 385 19.51 -5.46 14.09
C ARG A 385 18.06 -5.11 14.35
N VAL A 386 17.80 -3.82 14.59
CA VAL A 386 16.48 -3.23 14.88
C VAL A 386 16.41 -1.83 14.27
N ASP A 387 15.19 -1.34 14.04
CA ASP A 387 14.97 0.04 13.64
C ASP A 387 15.00 1.03 14.83
N ARG A 388 14.78 2.32 14.55
CA ARG A 388 14.73 3.39 15.58
C ARG A 388 13.63 3.21 16.63
N SER A 389 12.68 2.30 16.42
CA SER A 389 11.60 1.94 17.35
C SER A 389 11.83 0.59 18.04
N GLY A 390 12.93 -0.12 17.76
CA GLY A 390 13.26 -1.42 18.35
C GLY A 390 12.60 -2.61 17.64
N CYS A 391 11.93 -2.39 16.51
CA CYS A 391 11.29 -3.41 15.71
C CYS A 391 12.28 -4.10 14.76
N VAL A 392 11.96 -5.31 14.28
CA VAL A 392 12.84 -6.09 13.38
C VAL A 392 12.15 -6.35 12.03
N ASN A 393 12.86 -6.18 10.92
CA ASN A 393 12.42 -6.22 9.52
C ASN A 393 11.18 -5.34 9.24
N THR A 394 11.15 -4.10 9.72
CA THR A 394 10.01 -3.17 9.62
C THR A 394 9.47 -3.00 8.20
N PHE A 395 10.34 -2.87 7.20
CA PHE A 395 9.93 -2.65 5.80
C PHE A 395 9.93 -3.91 4.93
N THR A 396 10.68 -4.96 5.30
CA THR A 396 10.86 -6.18 4.47
C THR A 396 10.13 -7.42 5.00
N GLY A 397 9.66 -7.38 6.25
CA GLY A 397 9.09 -8.53 6.94
C GLY A 397 7.63 -8.80 6.59
N LEU A 398 7.29 -10.07 6.38
CA LEU A 398 5.90 -10.53 6.39
C LEU A 398 5.24 -10.20 7.74
N ARG A 399 3.99 -9.75 7.66
CA ARG A 399 3.13 -9.36 8.79
C ARG A 399 1.85 -10.19 8.76
N GLU A 400 1.21 -10.32 9.90
CA GLU A 400 -0.15 -10.85 10.03
C GLU A 400 -0.39 -12.18 9.35
N ASP A 401 -1.40 -12.30 8.51
CA ASP A 401 -1.86 -13.59 7.99
C ASP A 401 -0.81 -14.21 7.05
N ALA A 402 0.02 -13.38 6.39
CA ALA A 402 1.22 -13.82 5.70
C ALA A 402 2.31 -14.34 6.67
N LYS A 403 2.54 -13.69 7.82
CA LYS A 403 3.46 -14.16 8.88
C LYS A 403 2.97 -15.47 9.50
N LYS A 404 1.68 -15.56 9.84
CA LYS A 404 1.01 -16.74 10.41
C LYS A 404 1.07 -17.93 9.44
N LEU A 405 0.80 -17.69 8.16
CA LEU A 405 0.91 -18.69 7.10
C LEU A 405 2.36 -19.17 6.95
N PHE A 406 3.31 -18.26 6.73
CA PHE A 406 4.73 -18.62 6.59
C PHE A 406 5.26 -19.43 7.79
N LYS A 407 4.93 -19.03 9.03
CA LYS A 407 5.24 -19.80 10.24
C LYS A 407 4.70 -21.22 10.18
N SER A 408 3.41 -21.39 9.87
CA SER A 408 2.78 -22.72 9.85
C SER A 408 3.25 -23.60 8.70
N VAL A 409 3.69 -23.02 7.57
CA VAL A 409 4.38 -23.78 6.51
C VAL A 409 5.79 -24.19 6.96
N LYS A 410 6.58 -23.26 7.53
CA LYS A 410 7.92 -23.53 8.07
C LYS A 410 7.90 -24.59 9.19
N SER A 411 6.83 -24.65 9.98
CA SER A 411 6.64 -25.65 11.05
C SER A 411 5.85 -26.89 10.60
N GLY A 412 5.62 -27.12 9.31
CA GLY A 412 4.94 -28.30 8.78
C GLY A 412 3.45 -28.45 9.14
N ARG A 413 2.81 -27.45 9.75
CA ARG A 413 1.36 -27.48 10.09
C ARG A 413 0.48 -27.20 8.89
N GLU A 414 0.91 -26.31 7.99
CA GLU A 414 0.23 -26.08 6.72
C GLU A 414 0.94 -26.86 5.61
N VAL A 415 0.45 -28.07 5.35
CA VAL A 415 1.04 -29.00 4.38
C VAL A 415 0.61 -28.76 2.93
N ARG A 416 -0.41 -27.92 2.68
CA ARG A 416 -0.92 -27.63 1.32
C ARG A 416 -0.01 -26.68 0.54
N VAL A 417 0.83 -25.91 1.24
CA VAL A 417 1.82 -25.01 0.65
C VAL A 417 3.23 -25.61 0.77
N ARG A 418 4.02 -25.49 -0.29
CA ARG A 418 5.47 -25.76 -0.30
C ARG A 418 6.24 -24.50 -0.74
N LEU A 419 7.37 -24.24 -0.12
CA LEU A 419 8.26 -23.13 -0.45
C LEU A 419 9.52 -23.67 -1.14
N PHE A 420 9.98 -23.00 -2.19
CA PHE A 420 11.29 -23.24 -2.79
C PHE A 420 12.02 -21.91 -2.97
N GLN A 421 13.19 -21.79 -2.36
CA GLN A 421 14.12 -20.73 -2.75
C GLN A 421 14.75 -21.14 -4.09
N VAL A 422 14.63 -20.27 -5.10
CA VAL A 422 15.12 -20.51 -6.46
C VAL A 422 16.22 -19.51 -6.82
N ASN A 423 17.17 -19.98 -7.60
CA ASN A 423 18.24 -19.18 -8.19
C ASN A 423 18.26 -19.32 -9.72
N GLU A 424 18.59 -18.23 -10.39
CA GLU A 424 18.59 -18.08 -11.85
C GLU A 424 19.53 -19.05 -12.57
N LYS A 425 20.60 -19.50 -11.89
CA LYS A 425 21.68 -20.31 -12.48
C LYS A 425 21.63 -21.80 -12.15
N GLY A 426 20.63 -22.27 -11.40
CA GLY A 426 20.61 -23.66 -10.93
C GLY A 426 19.22 -24.23 -10.58
N SER A 427 18.14 -23.46 -10.70
CA SER A 427 16.80 -23.91 -10.33
C SER A 427 15.85 -24.14 -11.52
N GLN A 428 16.33 -24.06 -12.76
CA GLN A 428 15.48 -24.03 -13.95
C GLN A 428 14.53 -25.25 -14.03
N THR A 429 15.05 -26.47 -13.91
CA THR A 429 14.24 -27.71 -13.94
C THR A 429 13.15 -27.76 -12.86
N LEU A 430 13.35 -27.07 -11.72
CA LEU A 430 12.36 -26.95 -10.65
C LEU A 430 11.29 -25.91 -11.00
N ILE A 431 11.69 -24.79 -11.61
CA ILE A 431 10.79 -23.75 -12.12
C ILE A 431 9.92 -24.32 -13.26
N ASP A 432 10.53 -24.97 -14.25
CA ASP A 432 9.85 -25.61 -15.38
C ASP A 432 8.81 -26.63 -14.89
N LYS A 433 9.21 -27.49 -13.94
CA LYS A 433 8.31 -28.49 -13.35
C LYS A 433 7.17 -27.84 -12.55
N ALA A 434 7.43 -26.74 -11.85
CA ALA A 434 6.40 -25.99 -11.14
C ALA A 434 5.41 -25.31 -12.10
N TYR A 435 5.89 -24.70 -13.19
CA TYR A 435 5.05 -24.05 -14.20
C TYR A 435 4.27 -25.07 -15.05
N ALA A 436 4.89 -26.18 -15.44
CA ALA A 436 4.23 -27.25 -16.18
C ALA A 436 3.10 -27.89 -15.34
N THR A 437 3.36 -28.23 -14.08
CA THR A 437 2.38 -28.92 -13.21
C THR A 437 1.33 -28.02 -12.54
N ALA A 438 1.45 -26.69 -12.65
CA ALA A 438 0.46 -25.76 -12.12
C ALA A 438 -0.71 -25.55 -13.09
N GLY A 439 -1.94 -25.61 -12.57
CA GLY A 439 -3.15 -25.16 -13.25
C GLY A 439 -3.26 -23.63 -13.35
N ALA A 440 -2.67 -22.89 -12.40
CA ALA A 440 -2.54 -21.43 -12.43
C ALA A 440 -1.16 -20.95 -11.95
N ILE A 441 -0.60 -19.94 -12.60
CA ILE A 441 0.65 -19.27 -12.22
C ILE A 441 0.33 -17.83 -11.79
N VAL A 442 0.68 -17.46 -10.56
CA VAL A 442 0.45 -16.12 -10.00
C VAL A 442 1.77 -15.38 -9.84
N TRP A 443 1.94 -14.28 -10.57
CA TRP A 443 3.14 -13.45 -10.57
C TRP A 443 3.06 -12.35 -9.50
N GLY A 444 3.93 -12.43 -8.49
CA GLY A 444 4.02 -11.49 -7.37
C GLY A 444 5.43 -10.90 -7.18
N ALA A 445 6.21 -10.84 -8.26
CA ALA A 445 7.64 -10.56 -8.24
C ALA A 445 8.05 -9.09 -8.02
N GLY A 446 7.10 -8.14 -8.03
CA GLY A 446 7.36 -6.71 -7.79
C GLY A 446 6.25 -5.83 -8.35
N TYR A 447 6.41 -4.51 -8.28
CA TYR A 447 5.59 -3.52 -9.00
C TYR A 447 6.52 -2.63 -9.83
N LYS A 448 6.08 -2.25 -11.03
CA LYS A 448 6.72 -1.27 -11.92
C LYS A 448 6.07 0.09 -11.73
N THR A 449 6.83 1.18 -11.88
CA THR A 449 6.27 2.55 -11.83
C THR A 449 5.29 2.81 -12.97
N ASN A 450 4.14 3.42 -12.68
CA ASN A 450 3.25 3.98 -13.69
C ASN A 450 3.80 5.34 -14.17
N LEU A 451 4.97 5.33 -14.82
CA LEU A 451 5.68 6.55 -15.20
C LEU A 451 4.91 7.30 -16.31
N LEU A 452 4.58 8.57 -16.04
CA LEU A 452 4.11 9.51 -17.05
C LEU A 452 5.25 9.82 -18.04
N PRO A 453 5.09 9.65 -19.37
CA PRO A 453 6.13 9.97 -20.33
C PRO A 453 6.53 11.45 -20.28
N GLY A 454 7.82 11.71 -20.16
CA GLY A 454 8.41 13.05 -20.14
C GLY A 454 9.21 13.35 -21.40
N PHE A 455 9.18 14.60 -21.85
CA PHE A 455 9.94 15.09 -23.00
C PHE A 455 10.60 16.44 -22.67
N ASP A 456 11.69 16.79 -23.36
CA ASP A 456 12.20 18.17 -23.40
C ASP A 456 11.50 19.01 -24.47
N GLU A 457 11.81 20.31 -24.48
CA GLU A 457 11.30 21.30 -25.44
C GLU A 457 11.64 21.00 -26.92
N ALA A 458 12.57 20.09 -27.19
CA ALA A 458 12.89 19.60 -28.53
C ALA A 458 12.15 18.27 -28.88
N GLY A 459 11.24 17.81 -28.01
CA GLY A 459 10.47 16.58 -28.18
C GLY A 459 11.27 15.30 -27.88
N LYS A 460 12.47 15.40 -27.30
CA LYS A 460 13.29 14.24 -26.95
C LYS A 460 12.87 13.67 -25.60
N SER A 461 12.70 12.35 -25.51
CA SER A 461 12.26 11.69 -24.28
C SER A 461 13.24 11.89 -23.12
N LEU A 462 12.70 12.24 -21.96
CA LEU A 462 13.39 12.29 -20.68
C LEU A 462 13.45 10.86 -20.09
N LEU A 463 14.66 10.34 -19.95
CA LEU A 463 14.92 9.03 -19.34
C LEU A 463 15.35 9.22 -17.89
N PHE A 464 14.96 8.29 -17.01
CA PHE A 464 15.23 8.36 -15.57
C PHE A 464 15.89 7.08 -15.07
N GLU A 465 16.68 7.16 -13.98
CA GLU A 465 17.24 5.97 -13.34
C GLU A 465 16.13 5.03 -12.89
N GLN A 466 16.31 3.74 -13.17
CA GLN A 466 15.36 2.68 -12.84
C GLN A 466 16.11 1.49 -12.22
N ASP A 467 15.43 0.76 -11.35
CA ASP A 467 15.94 -0.44 -10.67
C ASP A 467 14.78 -1.42 -10.41
N ASP A 468 14.89 -2.68 -10.83
CA ASP A 468 13.80 -3.69 -10.80
C ASP A 468 12.42 -3.09 -11.20
N GLY A 469 12.37 -2.34 -12.32
CA GLY A 469 11.16 -1.70 -12.85
C GLY A 469 10.69 -0.42 -12.13
N VAL A 470 11.30 -0.02 -11.02
CA VAL A 470 10.93 1.17 -10.23
C VAL A 470 11.86 2.34 -10.52
N ILE A 471 11.29 3.50 -10.80
CA ILE A 471 12.02 4.76 -11.01
C ILE A 471 12.62 5.24 -9.69
N LYS A 472 13.92 5.57 -9.72
CA LYS A 472 14.63 6.07 -8.55
C LYS A 472 14.33 7.54 -8.31
N VAL A 473 14.08 7.84 -7.04
CA VAL A 473 14.05 9.19 -6.50
C VAL A 473 15.27 9.43 -5.60
N ASP A 474 15.71 10.68 -5.48
CA ASP A 474 16.71 11.07 -4.50
C ASP A 474 16.12 11.28 -3.09
N MET A 475 16.94 11.70 -2.13
CA MET A 475 16.49 11.97 -0.75
C MET A 475 15.52 13.17 -0.63
N LYS A 476 15.31 13.94 -1.70
CA LYS A 476 14.34 15.04 -1.82
C LYS A 476 13.13 14.65 -2.67
N ALA A 477 12.90 13.34 -2.87
CA ALA A 477 11.84 12.77 -3.70
C ALA A 477 11.89 13.18 -5.19
N ARG A 478 13.00 13.74 -5.69
CA ARG A 478 13.15 14.17 -7.09
C ARG A 478 13.51 12.99 -7.98
N LEU A 479 12.90 12.88 -9.15
CA LEU A 479 13.27 11.86 -10.14
C LEU A 479 14.69 12.09 -10.65
N GLN A 480 15.49 11.02 -10.74
CA GLN A 480 16.90 11.11 -11.15
C GLN A 480 17.04 10.95 -12.66
N LEU A 481 17.31 12.04 -13.38
CA LEU A 481 17.41 12.06 -14.85
C LEU A 481 18.70 11.38 -15.36
N LEU A 482 18.58 10.57 -16.41
CA LEU A 482 19.71 9.97 -17.14
C LEU A 482 20.24 10.94 -18.20
N GLY A 483 21.30 11.68 -17.84
CA GLY A 483 22.00 12.60 -18.72
C GLY A 483 21.77 14.07 -18.36
N GLN A 484 22.27 14.97 -19.22
CA GLN A 484 22.14 16.41 -19.01
C GLN A 484 20.81 16.94 -19.57
N PHE A 485 20.13 17.77 -18.79
CA PHE A 485 19.03 18.62 -19.26
C PHE A 485 19.58 19.99 -19.69
N LYS A 486 18.98 20.61 -20.71
CA LYS A 486 19.38 21.95 -21.18
C LYS A 486 18.55 23.03 -20.48
N GLY A 487 19.20 23.99 -19.82
CA GLY A 487 18.52 25.05 -19.08
C GLY A 487 18.23 24.66 -17.61
N LYS A 488 17.20 25.24 -17.01
CA LYS A 488 16.84 24.97 -15.60
C LYS A 488 16.21 23.58 -15.49
N CYS A 489 16.80 22.72 -14.65
CA CYS A 489 16.28 21.37 -14.42
C CYS A 489 14.83 21.41 -13.87
N PRO A 490 13.88 20.67 -14.47
CA PRO A 490 12.47 20.70 -14.09
C PRO A 490 12.23 20.07 -12.70
N SER A 491 11.30 20.61 -11.93
CA SER A 491 10.95 20.06 -10.61
C SER A 491 9.94 18.91 -10.75
N ILE A 492 10.45 17.69 -10.95
CA ILE A 492 9.65 16.47 -11.10
C ILE A 492 9.86 15.60 -9.86
N LEU A 493 8.79 15.40 -9.08
CA LEU A 493 8.79 14.70 -7.80
C LEU A 493 8.02 13.38 -7.93
N GLY A 494 8.49 12.33 -7.25
CA GLY A 494 7.85 11.01 -7.21
C GLY A 494 7.38 10.67 -5.80
N LEU A 495 6.12 10.25 -5.65
CA LEU A 495 5.54 9.94 -4.34
C LEU A 495 4.59 8.73 -4.41
N GLY A 496 4.88 7.68 -3.64
CA GLY A 496 4.00 6.53 -3.49
C GLY A 496 4.62 5.21 -3.96
N LEU A 497 3.79 4.19 -4.12
CA LEU A 497 4.19 2.91 -4.70
C LEU A 497 4.76 3.15 -6.11
N GLY A 498 5.94 2.61 -6.42
CA GLY A 498 6.62 2.89 -7.69
C GLY A 498 7.45 4.18 -7.70
N PHE A 499 7.45 4.96 -6.62
CA PHE A 499 8.40 6.04 -6.35
C PHE A 499 8.93 5.90 -4.91
N SER A 500 9.35 4.67 -4.59
CA SER A 500 9.67 4.24 -3.24
C SER A 500 10.83 5.05 -2.65
N LEU A 501 10.58 5.74 -1.55
CA LEU A 501 11.61 6.55 -0.88
C LEU A 501 12.68 5.63 -0.29
N ARG A 502 13.95 5.97 -0.55
CA ARG A 502 15.13 5.30 0.03
C ARG A 502 15.12 5.46 1.55
N SER A 503 15.19 4.38 2.33
CA SER A 503 15.52 4.50 3.77
C SER A 503 16.93 5.08 3.92
N ALA A 504 17.13 6.05 4.82
CA ALA A 504 18.43 6.71 4.98
C ALA A 504 19.54 5.71 5.32
N VAL A 505 19.23 4.77 6.22
CA VAL A 505 19.82 3.43 6.33
C VAL A 505 18.67 2.52 6.79
N ASP A 506 18.65 1.23 6.43
CA ASP A 506 17.80 0.25 7.10
C ASP A 506 18.54 -0.50 8.22
N GLU A 507 17.83 -1.37 8.93
CA GLU A 507 18.37 -2.22 10.00
C GLU A 507 19.57 -3.09 9.53
N MET A 508 19.65 -3.36 8.23
CA MET A 508 20.66 -4.23 7.63
C MET A 508 21.89 -3.49 7.12
N GLY A 509 21.90 -2.15 7.14
CA GLY A 509 22.92 -1.34 6.47
C GLY A 509 22.72 -1.25 4.96
N MET A 510 21.51 -1.50 4.46
CA MET A 510 21.18 -1.64 3.03
C MET A 510 20.14 -0.60 2.60
N GLU A 511 20.13 -0.29 1.30
CA GLU A 511 19.16 0.62 0.69
C GLU A 511 17.81 -0.08 0.46
N THR A 512 17.02 -0.20 1.52
CA THR A 512 15.67 -0.78 1.47
C THR A 512 14.63 0.28 1.05
N ARG A 513 13.75 -0.12 0.13
CA ARG A 513 12.60 0.65 -0.35
C ARG A 513 11.51 0.74 0.72
N VAL A 514 10.91 1.91 0.89
CA VAL A 514 9.91 2.17 1.94
C VAL A 514 8.56 2.55 1.31
N ASP A 515 7.66 1.56 1.18
CA ASP A 515 6.32 1.72 0.61
C ASP A 515 5.23 1.55 1.70
N GLY A 516 4.49 2.62 2.00
CA GLY A 516 3.38 2.59 2.95
C GLY A 516 2.67 3.93 3.11
N VAL A 517 1.35 3.91 3.34
CA VAL A 517 0.50 5.13 3.36
C VAL A 517 0.99 6.16 4.38
N THR A 518 1.36 5.71 5.58
CA THR A 518 1.90 6.54 6.67
C THR A 518 3.23 7.22 6.31
N VAL A 519 4.00 6.63 5.39
CA VAL A 519 5.29 7.17 4.91
C VAL A 519 5.03 8.23 3.84
N TYR A 520 4.06 8.00 2.95
CA TYR A 520 3.62 8.99 1.97
C TYR A 520 3.04 10.22 2.68
N HIS A 521 2.20 10.03 3.71
CA HIS A 521 1.57 11.10 4.51
C HIS A 521 2.53 11.86 5.43
N ARG A 522 3.72 11.32 5.71
CA ARG A 522 4.74 11.96 6.57
C ARG A 522 5.95 12.41 5.76
N ARG A 523 6.92 11.51 5.50
CA ARG A 523 8.19 11.86 4.86
C ARG A 523 7.98 12.37 3.44
N GLY A 524 7.28 11.60 2.60
CA GLY A 524 7.10 11.95 1.20
C GLY A 524 6.37 13.27 0.99
N ALA A 525 5.24 13.48 1.66
CA ALA A 525 4.52 14.74 1.65
C ALA A 525 5.37 15.92 2.20
N SER A 526 6.23 15.71 3.19
CA SER A 526 7.12 16.77 3.70
C SER A 526 8.22 17.14 2.70
N LEU A 527 8.78 16.16 1.98
CA LEU A 527 9.76 16.40 0.90
C LEU A 527 9.11 17.17 -0.28
N VAL A 528 7.85 16.87 -0.61
CA VAL A 528 7.08 17.65 -1.59
C VAL A 528 6.87 19.08 -1.11
N LEU A 529 6.44 19.29 0.14
CA LEU A 529 6.25 20.64 0.68
C LEU A 529 7.57 21.42 0.77
N GLU A 530 8.70 20.77 1.06
CA GLU A 530 10.03 21.40 1.03
C GLU A 530 10.36 21.89 -0.39
N ALA A 531 10.11 21.06 -1.40
CA ALA A 531 10.37 21.42 -2.80
C ALA A 531 9.50 22.60 -3.28
N LEU A 532 8.26 22.72 -2.77
CA LEU A 532 7.32 23.79 -3.12
C LEU A 532 7.58 25.11 -2.39
N PHE A 533 8.00 25.05 -1.11
CA PHE A 533 7.98 26.21 -0.21
C PHE A 533 9.30 26.53 0.49
N GLY A 534 10.25 25.60 0.56
CA GLY A 534 11.50 25.75 1.30
C GLY A 534 11.55 24.95 2.61
N PRO A 535 12.71 24.95 3.29
CA PRO A 535 12.95 24.12 4.47
C PRO A 535 12.15 24.53 5.72
N GLU A 536 11.47 25.69 5.73
CA GLU A 536 10.59 26.09 6.84
C GLU A 536 9.45 25.10 7.14
N VAL A 537 9.16 24.17 6.22
CA VAL A 537 8.21 23.06 6.43
C VAL A 537 8.67 22.07 7.51
N TYR A 538 9.93 22.15 7.94
CA TYR A 538 10.54 21.40 9.03
C TYR A 538 10.62 22.19 10.34
N GLY A 539 9.91 23.32 10.43
CA GLY A 539 9.89 24.19 11.61
C GLY A 539 11.26 24.86 11.79
N SER A 540 11.86 24.72 12.97
CA SER A 540 13.23 25.19 13.23
C SER A 540 14.31 24.10 13.02
N SER A 541 14.14 23.28 11.97
CA SER A 541 15.09 22.24 11.53
C SER A 541 15.43 22.43 10.05
N SER A 542 16.60 22.00 9.58
CA SER A 542 17.03 22.16 8.18
C SER A 542 16.60 21.05 7.24
N SER A 543 16.20 19.88 7.78
CA SER A 543 15.86 18.68 7.00
C SER A 543 14.81 17.81 7.71
N PHE A 544 14.18 16.90 6.97
CA PHE A 544 13.24 15.93 7.53
C PHE A 544 13.88 15.01 8.57
N GLU A 545 15.09 14.52 8.31
CA GLU A 545 15.83 13.62 9.19
C GLU A 545 16.21 14.31 10.52
N GLU A 546 16.65 15.57 10.48
CA GLU A 546 16.91 16.39 11.65
C GLU A 546 15.62 16.67 12.45
N MET A 547 14.55 17.06 11.75
CA MET A 547 13.22 17.27 12.35
C MET A 547 12.74 16.02 13.10
N VAL A 548 12.95 14.82 12.53
CA VAL A 548 12.63 13.56 13.22
C VAL A 548 13.52 13.35 14.46
N GLU A 549 14.84 13.53 14.36
CA GLU A 549 15.74 13.32 15.51
C GLU A 549 15.49 14.30 16.65
N LYS A 550 15.24 15.58 16.33
CA LYS A 550 14.89 16.62 17.30
C LYS A 550 13.61 16.28 18.05
N ASN A 551 12.58 15.82 17.34
CA ASN A 551 11.30 15.41 17.94
C ASN A 551 11.42 14.11 18.76
N GLU A 552 12.16 13.09 18.29
CA GLU A 552 12.41 11.86 19.06
C GLU A 552 13.37 12.07 20.25
N LYS A 553 14.24 13.08 20.22
CA LYS A 553 14.97 13.55 21.41
C LYS A 553 13.98 14.17 22.42
N LYS A 554 13.20 15.16 22.01
CA LYS A 554 12.21 15.86 22.85
C LYS A 554 11.23 14.90 23.55
N LYS A 555 10.76 13.85 22.85
CA LYS A 555 9.93 12.78 23.43
C LYS A 555 10.65 11.99 24.52
N ARG A 556 11.91 11.60 24.30
CA ARG A 556 12.72 10.88 25.29
C ARG A 556 12.98 11.75 26.53
N ASP A 557 13.30 13.02 26.34
CA ASP A 557 13.52 13.97 27.42
C ASP A 557 12.25 14.12 28.29
N VAL A 558 11.07 14.30 27.66
CA VAL A 558 9.76 14.35 28.35
C VAL A 558 9.41 13.04 29.05
N TYR A 559 9.73 11.88 28.45
CA TYR A 559 9.50 10.58 29.08
C TYR A 559 10.41 10.37 30.31
N SER A 560 11.68 10.76 30.22
CA SER A 560 12.64 10.74 31.32
C SER A 560 12.20 11.64 32.48
N MET A 561 11.74 12.86 32.19
CA MET A 561 11.17 13.76 33.20
C MET A 561 9.96 13.15 33.92
N LYS A 562 8.96 12.65 33.18
CA LYS A 562 7.76 12.00 33.76
C LYS A 562 8.09 10.73 34.55
N THR A 563 9.21 10.07 34.24
CA THR A 563 9.69 8.89 34.97
C THR A 563 10.39 9.31 36.27
N ALA A 564 11.27 10.32 36.23
CA ALA A 564 11.92 10.89 37.40
C ALA A 564 10.90 11.49 38.40
N GLU A 565 9.88 12.19 37.89
CA GLU A 565 8.75 12.70 38.67
C GLU A 565 8.00 11.59 39.40
N LYS A 566 7.63 10.50 38.71
CA LYS A 566 7.02 9.32 39.34
C LYS A 566 7.90 8.66 40.39
N VAL A 567 9.21 8.58 40.16
CA VAL A 567 10.19 8.05 41.14
C VAL A 567 10.29 8.97 42.37
N SER A 568 10.26 10.29 42.18
CA SER A 568 10.24 11.27 43.28
C SER A 568 8.95 11.18 44.12
N ILE A 569 7.79 11.04 43.46
CA ILE A 569 6.49 10.82 44.12
C ILE A 569 6.45 9.47 44.86
N ALA A 570 7.10 8.43 44.34
CA ALA A 570 7.25 7.15 45.04
C ALA A 570 8.19 7.27 46.26
N ALA A 571 9.35 7.92 46.11
CA ALA A 571 10.33 8.11 47.19
C ALA A 571 9.77 8.94 48.35
N SER A 572 9.06 10.04 48.04
CA SER A 572 8.38 10.86 49.05
C SER A 572 7.24 10.13 49.76
N ARG A 573 6.49 9.26 49.06
CA ARG A 573 5.51 8.36 49.70
C ARG A 573 6.18 7.37 50.66
N VAL A 574 7.32 6.79 50.29
CA VAL A 574 8.08 5.88 51.17
C VAL A 574 8.63 6.64 52.38
N ALA A 575 9.14 7.86 52.20
CA ALA A 575 9.59 8.72 53.30
C ALA A 575 8.47 9.05 54.30
N ASN A 576 7.27 9.38 53.80
CA ASN A 576 6.11 9.68 54.66
C ASN A 576 5.61 8.44 55.42
N ILE A 577 5.66 7.24 54.81
CA ILE A 577 5.37 5.98 55.51
C ILE A 577 6.42 5.69 56.60
N GLY A 578 7.70 6.00 56.33
CA GLY A 578 8.77 5.91 57.32
C GLY A 578 8.54 6.83 58.52
N GLN A 579 8.12 8.09 58.29
CA GLN A 579 7.79 9.02 59.37
C GLN A 579 6.55 8.57 60.17
N ALA A 580 5.51 8.06 59.51
CA ALA A 580 4.30 7.56 60.18
C ALA A 580 4.59 6.38 61.15
N LEU A 581 5.52 5.50 60.79
CA LEU A 581 5.95 4.38 61.65
C LEU A 581 6.79 4.83 62.86
N VAL A 582 7.53 5.95 62.75
CA VAL A 582 8.29 6.52 63.88
C VAL A 582 7.37 7.27 64.86
N SER A 583 6.24 7.80 64.42
CA SER A 583 5.27 8.48 65.29
C SER A 583 4.38 7.57 66.15
N LEU A 584 4.37 6.26 65.95
CA LEU A 584 3.43 5.32 66.59
C LEU A 584 3.99 4.56 67.81
N SER A 585 5.22 4.82 68.24
CA SER A 585 5.89 4.05 69.31
C SER A 585 5.78 4.64 70.73
N LYS A 586 4.67 5.31 71.07
CA LYS A 586 4.35 5.80 72.44
C LYS A 586 2.83 5.78 72.69
N GLY A 587 2.33 4.79 73.46
CA GLY A 587 0.91 4.75 73.84
C GLY A 587 0.40 3.44 74.47
N HIS A 588 0.28 3.45 75.79
CA HIS A 588 -0.40 2.51 76.70
C HIS A 588 -1.32 1.37 76.19
N THR A 589 -0.94 0.13 76.55
CA THR A 589 -1.67 -0.87 77.38
C THR A 589 -3.21 -1.03 77.36
N SER A 590 -3.65 -2.31 77.51
CA SER A 590 -4.96 -2.80 78.03
C SER A 590 -6.09 -3.06 77.00
N ARG A 591 -7.01 -4.05 77.13
CA ARG A 591 -7.00 -5.42 77.73
C ARG A 591 -8.31 -6.15 77.36
N CYS A 592 -8.21 -7.44 76.96
CA CYS A 592 -9.31 -8.44 76.81
C CYS A 592 -10.45 -8.19 75.80
N GLY A 593 -10.90 -9.29 75.16
CA GLY A 593 -12.07 -9.36 74.28
C GLY A 593 -12.01 -10.62 73.40
N SER A 594 -12.67 -11.70 73.80
CA SER A 594 -12.66 -13.00 73.11
C SER A 594 -14.03 -13.32 72.52
N VAL A 595 -14.09 -14.02 71.38
CA VAL A 595 -15.08 -15.10 71.10
C VAL A 595 -14.70 -15.89 69.82
N VAL A 596 -14.48 -17.20 70.00
CA VAL A 596 -14.79 -18.38 69.15
C VAL A 596 -14.37 -18.43 67.66
N ALA A 597 -13.81 -19.58 67.25
CA ALA A 597 -13.48 -20.00 65.87
C ALA A 597 -14.41 -21.15 65.38
N PRO A 598 -14.22 -21.70 64.16
CA PRO A 598 -13.36 -22.90 64.08
C PRO A 598 -12.51 -23.09 62.79
N HIS A 599 -11.43 -23.85 62.95
CA HIS A 599 -10.82 -24.90 62.09
C HIS A 599 -11.29 -25.08 60.61
N LEU A 600 -10.47 -25.40 59.60
CA LEU A 600 -9.05 -25.85 59.46
C LEU A 600 -8.61 -25.53 57.98
N SER A 601 -7.46 -25.87 57.34
CA SER A 601 -6.28 -26.73 57.64
C SER A 601 -5.05 -26.42 56.74
N THR A 602 -3.92 -27.07 57.06
CA THR A 602 -2.73 -27.44 56.23
C THR A 602 -2.09 -26.45 55.22
N ALA A 603 -0.85 -26.05 55.53
CA ALA A 603 0.23 -25.69 54.58
C ALA A 603 1.12 -26.94 54.27
N PRO A 604 2.36 -26.92 53.69
CA PRO A 604 3.49 -25.95 53.76
C PRO A 604 3.74 -25.18 52.43
N ALA A 605 4.43 -24.02 52.35
CA ALA A 605 5.83 -23.67 52.69
C ALA A 605 6.88 -24.34 51.76
N ALA A 606 8.00 -23.72 51.32
CA ALA A 606 8.58 -22.38 51.54
C ALA A 606 9.29 -21.93 50.21
N HIS A 607 10.24 -20.98 50.07
CA HIS A 607 11.02 -20.11 50.97
C HIS A 607 11.56 -18.90 50.18
N VAL A 608 12.07 -17.84 50.85
CA VAL A 608 12.92 -16.79 50.26
C VAL A 608 14.16 -16.58 51.15
N ILE A 609 15.34 -16.33 50.55
CA ILE A 609 16.55 -15.87 51.25
C ILE A 609 17.22 -14.76 50.42
N VAL A 610 17.61 -13.67 51.10
CA VAL A 610 18.38 -12.54 50.56
C VAL A 610 19.78 -12.56 51.16
N ARG A 611 20.82 -12.20 50.39
CA ARG A 611 22.11 -11.74 50.94
C ARG A 611 22.63 -10.53 50.17
N GLN A 612 23.39 -9.70 50.87
CA GLN A 612 23.91 -8.40 50.42
C GLN A 612 25.41 -8.47 50.03
N SER A 613 25.90 -7.38 49.43
CA SER A 613 27.26 -7.18 48.90
C SER A 613 28.37 -7.09 49.96
N PRO A 614 29.64 -7.04 49.51
CA PRO A 614 30.60 -6.12 50.12
C PRO A 614 31.47 -5.28 49.15
N SER A 615 31.38 -3.96 49.29
CA SER A 615 32.49 -3.00 49.50
C SER A 615 33.81 -3.01 48.67
N ASN A 616 33.89 -2.02 47.76
CA ASN A 616 34.85 -0.87 47.74
C ASN A 616 36.36 -0.99 47.35
N LYS A 617 36.88 0.18 46.87
CA LYS A 617 38.27 0.55 46.46
C LYS A 617 38.68 0.08 45.03
N LEU A 618 39.55 0.78 44.27
CA LEU A 618 40.43 1.95 44.52
C LEU A 618 40.49 2.91 43.28
N ARG A 619 41.33 3.97 43.30
CA ARG A 619 41.42 5.06 42.29
C ARG A 619 42.70 5.01 41.42
N GLN A 620 42.61 5.50 40.18
CA GLN A 620 43.54 6.40 39.43
C GLN A 620 42.87 6.70 38.06
N THR A 621 42.58 7.91 37.56
CA THR A 621 43.30 9.20 37.34
C THR A 621 44.27 9.22 36.16
N GLU A 622 43.81 9.67 34.98
CA GLU A 622 44.61 10.47 34.01
C GLU A 622 43.75 11.15 32.92
N SER A 623 44.28 12.18 32.27
CA SER A 623 43.69 12.98 31.17
C SER A 623 44.75 13.99 30.64
N PRO A 624 44.53 14.77 29.56
CA PRO A 624 43.61 14.66 28.42
C PRO A 624 44.31 14.75 27.03
N THR A 625 43.67 14.31 25.94
CA THR A 625 44.08 14.69 24.56
C THR A 625 42.90 14.81 23.59
N ASN A 626 43.05 15.70 22.59
CA ASN A 626 42.18 15.95 21.42
C ASN A 626 43.10 16.18 20.19
N PRO A 627 42.58 16.24 18.95
CA PRO A 627 41.79 15.29 18.18
C PRO A 627 42.66 14.69 17.04
N PRO A 628 42.11 14.14 15.92
CA PRO A 628 41.91 15.00 14.74
C PRO A 628 40.75 14.61 13.79
N THR A 629 40.69 15.30 12.65
CA THR A 629 39.65 15.35 11.61
C THR A 629 39.69 14.24 10.54
N ASN A 630 38.53 13.99 9.89
CA ASN A 630 38.37 13.38 8.54
C ASN A 630 39.01 14.26 7.42
N PRO A 631 39.12 13.84 6.12
CA PRO A 631 38.71 12.60 5.43
C PRO A 631 39.96 11.95 4.71
N PRO A 632 40.08 11.62 3.38
CA PRO A 632 39.15 11.17 2.31
C PRO A 632 39.63 10.01 1.36
N VAL A 633 38.68 9.13 0.97
CA VAL A 633 38.47 8.56 -0.41
C VAL A 633 39.55 7.64 -1.09
N LYS A 634 39.07 6.56 -1.76
CA LYS A 634 39.79 5.49 -2.55
C LYS A 634 40.53 4.44 -1.67
N LEU A 635 40.77 3.19 -2.10
CA LEU A 635 40.44 2.47 -3.35
C LEU A 635 40.19 0.96 -3.08
N LEU A 636 39.25 0.32 -3.78
CA LEU A 636 39.35 -1.11 -4.15
C LEU A 636 38.68 -1.31 -5.52
N LEU A 637 39.37 -1.99 -6.44
CA LEU A 637 39.02 -2.07 -7.87
C LEU A 637 38.15 -3.32 -8.15
N LEU A 638 37.15 -3.33 -9.04
CA LEU A 638 37.14 -3.04 -10.49
C LEU A 638 37.90 -4.04 -11.38
N ARG A 639 37.18 -5.10 -11.82
CA ARG A 639 37.20 -5.61 -13.21
C ARG A 639 35.75 -5.54 -13.71
N ARG A 640 35.38 -4.60 -14.59
CA ARG A 640 35.47 -4.69 -16.08
C ARG A 640 34.81 -5.98 -16.58
N ARG A 641 33.63 -5.93 -17.23
CA ARG A 641 33.34 -5.40 -18.59
C ARG A 641 34.32 -5.92 -19.64
N ALA A 642 33.80 -6.69 -20.59
CA ALA A 642 34.36 -6.86 -21.91
C ALA A 642 33.27 -6.52 -22.94
N SER A 643 33.42 -5.36 -23.58
CA SER A 643 32.78 -5.06 -24.86
C SER A 643 33.80 -5.38 -25.95
N VAL A 644 33.44 -6.21 -26.91
CA VAL A 644 34.18 -6.37 -28.18
C VAL A 644 33.28 -5.81 -29.27
N ASP A 645 33.87 -5.07 -30.19
CA ASP A 645 33.15 -4.34 -31.23
C ASP A 645 33.88 -4.52 -32.57
N ILE A 646 33.16 -4.28 -33.67
CA ILE A 646 33.63 -4.25 -35.06
C ILE A 646 34.14 -5.60 -35.63
N SER A 647 33.31 -6.20 -36.49
CA SER A 647 33.78 -6.60 -37.82
C SER A 647 32.69 -6.29 -38.85
N SER A 648 32.97 -5.38 -39.79
CA SER A 648 32.00 -4.87 -40.77
C SER A 648 32.19 -5.52 -42.15
N ALA A 649 31.52 -6.65 -42.39
CA ALA A 649 31.42 -7.24 -43.74
C ALA A 649 30.14 -8.06 -43.92
N LYS A 650 29.50 -7.90 -45.09
CA LYS A 650 28.40 -8.74 -45.62
C LYS A 650 27.15 -8.88 -44.73
N PHE A 651 26.15 -8.02 -44.95
CA PHE A 651 24.81 -8.49 -45.35
C PHE A 651 23.99 -7.36 -46.02
N SER A 652 24.33 -7.06 -47.27
CA SER A 652 23.63 -6.09 -48.12
C SER A 652 22.71 -6.78 -49.12
N SER A 653 21.59 -7.34 -48.64
CA SER A 653 20.46 -7.80 -49.48
C SER A 653 19.23 -8.15 -48.64
N LEU A 654 18.03 -8.07 -49.26
CA LEU A 654 16.72 -8.50 -48.72
C LEU A 654 16.36 -7.93 -47.32
N ARG A 655 15.53 -6.89 -47.17
CA ARG A 655 14.28 -6.61 -47.90
C ARG A 655 14.00 -5.11 -48.02
N ALA A 656 14.06 -4.59 -49.25
CA ALA A 656 13.34 -3.39 -49.65
C ALA A 656 12.28 -3.80 -50.68
N SER A 657 11.04 -4.00 -50.23
CA SER A 657 9.88 -4.34 -51.07
C SER A 657 8.60 -4.02 -50.30
N VAL A 658 7.52 -3.64 -51.01
CA VAL A 658 6.23 -3.19 -50.46
C VAL A 658 6.25 -1.81 -49.79
N ALA A 659 6.61 -0.76 -50.55
CA ALA A 659 6.28 0.65 -50.25
C ALA A 659 6.43 1.62 -51.45
N ALA A 660 6.26 1.18 -52.70
CA ALA A 660 6.40 2.05 -53.88
C ALA A 660 5.66 1.48 -55.12
N ALA A 661 4.36 1.76 -55.26
CA ALA A 661 3.54 1.29 -56.39
C ALA A 661 2.27 2.13 -56.66
N ALA A 662 2.32 3.46 -56.48
CA ALA A 662 1.26 4.38 -56.90
C ALA A 662 1.81 5.82 -57.00
N ASP A 663 2.26 6.23 -58.20
CA ASP A 663 2.09 7.59 -58.77
C ASP A 663 3.03 7.81 -59.97
N LEU A 664 2.50 7.76 -61.19
CA LEU A 664 3.18 8.34 -62.37
C LEU A 664 2.22 8.70 -63.52
N LYS A 665 1.59 9.87 -63.36
CA LYS A 665 1.23 10.88 -64.38
C LYS A 665 0.32 10.51 -65.59
N ILE A 666 -0.84 11.20 -65.62
CA ILE A 666 -1.29 12.13 -66.69
C ILE A 666 -1.22 11.64 -68.15
N SER A 667 -2.38 11.44 -68.80
CA SER A 667 -2.97 12.41 -69.78
C SER A 667 -4.19 11.84 -70.52
N THR A 668 -4.96 12.74 -71.16
CA THR A 668 -6.00 12.53 -72.20
C THR A 668 -7.17 11.58 -71.91
N GLY A 669 -8.39 12.09 -72.08
CA GLY A 669 -9.67 11.39 -71.89
C GLY A 669 -10.77 12.39 -71.58
#